data_AF-A0A7C6LZG9-F1
#
_entry.id   AF-A0A7C6LZG9-F1
#
_cell.length_a   1.000
_cell.length_b   1.000
_cell.length_c   1.000
_cell.angle_alpha   90.00
_cell.angle_beta   90.00
_cell.angle_gamma   90.00
#
_symmetry.space_group_name_H-M   'P 1'
#
loop_
_entity.id
_entity.type
_entity.pdbx_description
1 polymer ?
#
loop_
_entity_poly.entity_id
_entity_poly.type
_entity_poly.pdbx_seq_one_letter_code
_entity_poly.pdbx_strand_id
1 'polypeptide(L)'
;MKKVLKFVFVFFLLIVLVGCSYEAREKLKESKAKAVEDLIETIGEVTMEDETLINNALEQYGALSEEEKKQVGNISLLLDAQITLESLKFLVELDIDFDTATLEDLQGLSEKISNLNPDVANKIQNQINAAQDKLGMRAIVLEFEKAVNRFSGELNLEQIAILDTMYNAIPNALKAKINPDIKATYLALSAQAQEIINQEEEKLAVERYLEAVFPDKVSMGFELPQQYLNGTVRFTYDSSDNMYFDPEFMFFMPDDDYHDLVLTVHYTLDEVEYTKEINVTLVPNKYSEAYDFIYSQIKAPIGNSYDYISYEDRYNPTVTYEIRSLNPEIMDNQLRLIEKPNKEQFITLVLVIKYPDEEAVEMEMIFPVMAKTFLEKARAMEEVYLRYIEQFLDNGVLAKDIILPSEDEEFNVDLTWSSDSPSFLSDDGTYTGPVGSKGTPVVLSMKVSSKDKTASHTIAYRLYLKGADAPEGWDAIEHFLSQINLKNIKNQSFQTYGNSTKIDYNYGYLPFYNHIDFESTIKVDIVDASVTNTRSNTPRKETRYITVHNTGMNDSHHNAALLNSIQHTNTSRVVGWHFSVDDHEVWQSLPLHEVGWHAGDGTGRTLVDYPTGVMFNGNYSPYVDISSDGYYTLDGVKTTVVAPTNDGQILDRTYFVSRGIRVNIINGEYHIPTTYYNSDYRQIANYGGNIASVGIETCVNEGGNFNRTMRNLGKLVAWLLHKYNLGLNDVMQHNDFSGKQCPQDIRNSGRWGELMHIIYLELFALRNFSNKDIAFEFKSLTPNIMNDYGEIINHPGVDSIVSYEVKVTYEGETRTFEYSSFVDALTFIRP
;
A
#
# COMPACT_ATOMS: atom_id res chain seq x y z
N MET A 1 81.53 -37.08 -20.74
CA MET A 1 80.29 -36.39 -20.29
C MET A 1 79.83 -36.93 -18.93
N LYS A 2 80.62 -36.77 -17.86
CA LYS A 2 80.32 -37.30 -16.50
C LYS A 2 80.52 -36.22 -15.41
N LYS A 3 80.17 -34.96 -15.69
CA LYS A 3 80.32 -33.84 -14.73
C LYS A 3 79.12 -32.89 -14.62
N VAL A 4 77.93 -33.28 -15.09
CA VAL A 4 76.72 -32.42 -15.02
C VAL A 4 75.60 -32.99 -14.12
N LEU A 5 75.73 -34.22 -13.60
CA LEU A 5 74.63 -34.87 -12.85
C LEU A 5 74.74 -34.83 -11.31
N LYS A 6 75.57 -33.95 -10.71
CA LYS A 6 75.72 -33.87 -9.23
C LYS A 6 75.33 -32.54 -8.59
N PHE A 7 74.92 -31.53 -9.37
CA PHE A 7 74.58 -30.20 -8.82
C PHE A 7 73.07 -29.92 -8.73
N VAL A 8 72.22 -30.81 -9.26
CA VAL A 8 70.75 -30.65 -9.19
C VAL A 8 70.13 -31.35 -7.95
N PHE A 9 70.87 -32.24 -7.27
CA PHE A 9 70.34 -33.01 -6.14
C PHE A 9 70.55 -32.37 -4.74
N VAL A 10 71.44 -31.38 -4.61
CA VAL A 10 71.78 -30.77 -3.30
C VAL A 10 70.98 -29.48 -3.05
N PHE A 11 70.57 -28.76 -4.10
CA PHE A 11 69.70 -27.58 -3.96
C PHE A 11 68.24 -27.96 -3.66
N PHE A 12 67.80 -29.15 -4.09
CA PHE A 12 66.46 -29.68 -3.78
C PHE A 12 66.34 -30.18 -2.32
N LEU A 13 67.45 -30.55 -1.66
CA LEU A 13 67.41 -31.04 -0.27
C LEU A 13 67.41 -29.90 0.77
N LEU A 14 67.97 -28.72 0.44
CA LEU A 14 68.01 -27.57 1.34
C LEU A 14 66.67 -26.79 1.37
N ILE A 15 65.94 -26.75 0.25
CA ILE A 15 64.62 -26.11 0.15
C ILE A 15 63.56 -26.93 0.91
N VAL A 16 63.70 -28.26 0.96
CA VAL A 16 62.78 -29.15 1.70
C VAL A 16 62.98 -29.07 3.23
N LEU A 17 64.22 -28.88 3.72
CA LEU A 17 64.51 -28.76 5.16
C LEU A 17 64.11 -27.41 5.77
N VAL A 18 64.25 -26.30 5.01
CA VAL A 18 63.83 -24.97 5.48
C VAL A 18 62.29 -24.84 5.41
N GLY A 19 61.65 -25.39 4.37
CA GLY A 19 60.18 -25.45 4.25
C GLY A 19 59.50 -26.21 5.40
N CYS A 20 60.03 -27.37 5.80
CA CYS A 20 59.49 -28.13 6.95
C CYS A 20 59.60 -27.40 8.29
N SER A 21 60.62 -26.55 8.50
CA SER A 21 60.80 -25.80 9.77
C SER A 21 59.90 -24.56 9.88
N TYR A 22 59.49 -24.00 8.75
CA TYR A 22 58.56 -22.87 8.68
C TYR A 22 57.11 -23.35 8.92
N GLU A 23 56.70 -24.42 8.25
CA GLU A 23 55.37 -25.04 8.47
C GLU A 23 55.16 -25.48 9.92
N ALA A 24 56.20 -26.01 10.59
CA ALA A 24 56.12 -26.40 11.99
C ALA A 24 55.96 -25.20 12.95
N ARG A 25 56.51 -24.03 12.60
CA ARG A 25 56.36 -22.79 13.39
C ARG A 25 55.00 -22.13 13.17
N GLU A 26 54.49 -22.11 11.95
CA GLU A 26 53.15 -21.59 11.66
C GLU A 26 52.07 -22.46 12.32
N LYS A 27 52.18 -23.80 12.26
CA LYS A 27 51.27 -24.70 12.99
C LYS A 27 51.27 -24.50 14.51
N LEU A 28 52.41 -24.12 15.09
CA LEU A 28 52.49 -23.87 16.53
C LEU A 28 51.79 -22.57 16.92
N LYS A 29 51.90 -21.51 16.11
CA LYS A 29 51.16 -20.25 16.32
C LYS A 29 49.66 -20.47 16.22
N GLU A 30 49.24 -21.19 15.18
CA GLU A 30 47.85 -21.58 14.95
C GLU A 30 47.29 -22.38 16.14
N SER A 31 48.08 -23.28 16.73
CA SER A 31 47.65 -24.06 17.90
C SER A 31 47.42 -23.24 19.17
N LYS A 32 48.18 -22.15 19.38
CA LYS A 32 48.02 -21.29 20.56
C LYS A 32 46.86 -20.32 20.40
N ALA A 33 46.71 -19.74 19.21
CA ALA A 33 45.57 -18.90 18.91
C ALA A 33 44.27 -19.69 19.06
N LYS A 34 44.24 -20.93 18.54
CA LYS A 34 43.09 -21.82 18.69
C LYS A 34 42.76 -22.16 20.14
N ALA A 35 43.77 -22.34 20.99
CA ALA A 35 43.53 -22.58 22.42
C ALA A 35 42.87 -21.38 23.14
N VAL A 36 43.16 -20.15 22.70
CA VAL A 36 42.49 -18.95 23.21
C VAL A 36 41.06 -18.85 22.65
N GLU A 37 40.87 -19.15 21.36
CA GLU A 37 39.53 -19.17 20.77
C GLU A 37 38.60 -20.16 21.48
N ASP A 38 39.10 -21.36 21.78
CA ASP A 38 38.33 -22.41 22.47
C ASP A 38 37.93 -21.95 23.89
N LEU A 39 38.81 -21.22 24.60
CA LEU A 39 38.49 -20.63 25.90
C LEU A 39 37.41 -19.56 25.79
N ILE A 40 37.46 -18.72 24.76
CA ILE A 40 36.46 -17.69 24.50
C ILE A 40 35.10 -18.32 24.14
N GLU A 41 35.10 -19.39 23.35
CA GLU A 41 33.90 -20.16 23.02
C GLU A 41 33.25 -20.81 24.25
N THR A 42 34.03 -21.07 25.31
CA THR A 42 33.49 -21.69 26.54
C THR A 42 32.69 -20.72 27.40
N ILE A 43 32.79 -19.40 27.18
CA ILE A 43 32.14 -18.36 28.01
C ILE A 43 30.62 -18.38 27.86
N GLY A 44 30.08 -18.55 26.64
CA GLY A 44 28.63 -18.59 26.42
C GLY A 44 27.90 -17.30 26.84
N GLU A 45 26.74 -17.46 27.51
CA GLU A 45 26.01 -16.33 28.09
C GLU A 45 26.74 -15.83 29.34
N VAL A 46 27.08 -14.55 29.38
CA VAL A 46 27.92 -13.99 30.44
C VAL A 46 27.12 -13.79 31.71
N THR A 47 27.51 -14.49 32.75
CA THR A 47 26.97 -14.34 34.10
C THR A 47 28.05 -13.84 35.06
N MET A 48 27.66 -13.54 36.30
CA MET A 48 28.60 -13.18 37.36
C MET A 48 29.57 -14.32 37.73
N GLU A 49 29.24 -15.58 37.40
CA GLU A 49 30.07 -16.75 37.71
C GLU A 49 31.25 -16.90 36.72
N ASP A 50 31.16 -16.25 35.55
CA ASP A 50 32.14 -16.40 34.46
C ASP A 50 33.38 -15.50 34.61
N GLU A 51 33.46 -14.70 35.68
CA GLU A 51 34.57 -13.78 35.92
C GLU A 51 35.94 -14.46 35.82
N THR A 52 36.07 -15.65 36.42
CA THR A 52 37.36 -16.38 36.41
C THR A 52 37.69 -16.89 35.01
N LEU A 53 36.68 -17.28 34.24
CA LEU A 53 36.83 -17.80 32.89
C LEU A 53 37.22 -16.68 31.91
N ILE A 54 36.54 -15.54 31.99
CA ILE A 54 36.81 -14.33 31.18
C ILE A 54 38.22 -13.80 31.48
N ASN A 55 38.59 -13.69 32.76
CA ASN A 55 39.92 -13.22 33.16
C ASN A 55 41.03 -14.16 32.67
N ASN A 56 40.83 -15.48 32.74
CA ASN A 56 41.78 -16.45 32.22
C ASN A 56 41.93 -16.35 30.70
N ALA A 57 40.83 -16.17 29.96
CA ALA A 57 40.88 -15.97 28.52
C ALA A 57 41.60 -14.65 28.15
N LEU A 58 41.39 -13.56 28.90
CA LEU A 58 42.11 -12.29 28.73
C LEU A 58 43.61 -12.42 29.01
N GLU A 59 43.99 -13.15 30.05
CA GLU A 59 45.39 -13.40 30.39
C GLU A 59 46.09 -14.25 29.32
N GLN A 60 45.45 -15.33 28.87
CA GLN A 60 45.96 -16.21 27.82
C GLN A 60 46.11 -15.46 26.48
N TYR A 61 45.13 -14.60 26.14
CA TYR A 61 45.21 -13.71 24.98
C TYR A 61 46.35 -12.68 25.12
N GLY A 62 46.49 -12.08 26.30
CA GLY A 62 47.55 -11.10 26.60
C GLY A 62 48.96 -11.68 26.51
N ALA A 63 49.12 -12.98 26.79
CA ALA A 63 50.38 -13.71 26.73
C ALA A 63 50.82 -14.09 25.30
N LEU A 64 49.95 -13.94 24.30
CA LEU A 64 50.28 -14.16 22.89
C LEU A 64 51.20 -13.04 22.35
N SER A 65 52.05 -13.37 21.38
CA SER A 65 52.76 -12.36 20.59
C SER A 65 51.81 -11.62 19.63
N GLU A 66 52.19 -10.44 19.14
CA GLU A 66 51.34 -9.63 18.25
C GLU A 66 50.93 -10.36 16.96
N GLU A 67 51.80 -11.23 16.43
CA GLU A 67 51.50 -12.10 15.29
C GLU A 67 50.54 -13.25 15.64
N GLU A 68 50.58 -13.76 16.87
CA GLU A 68 49.65 -14.80 17.36
C GLU A 68 48.29 -14.20 17.74
N LYS A 69 48.24 -12.98 18.31
CA LYS A 69 47.00 -12.26 18.63
C LYS A 69 46.15 -11.99 17.40
N LYS A 70 46.79 -11.68 16.25
CA LYS A 70 46.12 -11.50 14.95
C LYS A 70 45.44 -12.77 14.43
N GLN A 71 45.80 -13.94 14.97
CA GLN A 71 45.22 -15.23 14.58
C GLN A 71 44.05 -15.64 15.47
N VAL A 72 43.74 -14.91 16.56
CA VAL A 72 42.57 -15.18 17.41
C VAL A 72 41.36 -14.46 16.82
N GLY A 73 40.47 -15.21 16.18
CA GLY A 73 39.36 -14.66 15.39
C GLY A 73 38.16 -14.17 16.20
N ASN A 74 38.06 -14.49 17.50
CA ASN A 74 36.88 -14.20 18.34
C ASN A 74 37.16 -13.27 19.53
N ILE A 75 38.24 -12.46 19.47
CA ILE A 75 38.63 -11.53 20.54
C ILE A 75 37.52 -10.52 20.92
N SER A 76 36.67 -10.13 19.98
CA SER A 76 35.54 -9.22 20.24
C SER A 76 34.53 -9.82 21.22
N LEU A 77 34.31 -11.13 21.21
CA LEU A 77 33.44 -11.82 22.17
C LEU A 77 34.02 -11.74 23.59
N LEU A 78 35.35 -11.83 23.71
CA LEU A 78 36.02 -11.70 25.00
C LEU A 78 35.94 -10.27 25.54
N LEU A 79 36.04 -9.26 24.66
CA LEU A 79 35.88 -7.86 25.03
C LEU A 79 34.43 -7.51 25.39
N ASP A 80 33.42 -7.97 24.64
CA ASP A 80 32.01 -7.79 25.02
C ASP A 80 31.65 -8.59 26.27
N ALA A 81 32.24 -9.77 26.48
CA ALA A 81 32.08 -10.51 27.72
C ALA A 81 32.66 -9.75 28.92
N GLN A 82 33.81 -9.11 28.75
CA GLN A 82 34.36 -8.22 29.76
C GLN A 82 33.43 -7.02 30.03
N ILE A 83 32.94 -6.33 28.99
CA ILE A 83 32.02 -5.18 29.11
C ILE A 83 30.71 -5.61 29.79
N THR A 84 30.17 -6.78 29.43
CA THR A 84 28.95 -7.35 30.00
C THR A 84 29.14 -7.68 31.47
N LEU A 85 30.24 -8.34 31.83
CA LEU A 85 30.58 -8.64 33.21
C LEU A 85 30.79 -7.37 34.04
N GLU A 86 31.46 -6.35 33.49
CA GLU A 86 31.64 -5.05 34.15
C GLU A 86 30.29 -4.31 34.33
N SER A 87 29.40 -4.39 33.33
CA SER A 87 28.04 -3.84 33.41
C SER A 87 27.21 -4.57 34.50
N LEU A 88 27.26 -5.90 34.53
CA LEU A 88 26.56 -6.72 35.52
C LEU A 88 27.07 -6.44 36.93
N LYS A 89 28.39 -6.34 37.13
CA LYS A 89 29.00 -5.97 38.41
C LYS A 89 28.51 -4.60 38.88
N PHE A 90 28.50 -3.61 37.98
CA PHE A 90 28.05 -2.26 38.29
C PHE A 90 26.56 -2.22 38.66
N LEU A 91 25.71 -2.92 37.92
CA LEU A 91 24.26 -2.96 38.18
C LEU A 91 23.93 -3.72 39.47
N VAL A 92 24.66 -4.80 39.78
CA VAL A 92 24.51 -5.57 41.03
C VAL A 92 24.96 -4.75 42.24
N GLU A 93 26.06 -3.99 42.14
CA GLU A 93 26.50 -3.09 43.21
C GLU A 93 25.47 -2.00 43.53
N LEU A 94 24.64 -1.64 42.56
CA LEU A 94 23.59 -0.63 42.68
C LEU A 94 22.20 -1.20 42.98
N ASP A 95 22.04 -2.53 43.05
CA ASP A 95 20.76 -3.23 43.28
C ASP A 95 19.66 -2.82 42.28
N ILE A 96 20.04 -2.63 41.01
CA ILE A 96 19.10 -2.20 39.95
C ILE A 96 18.50 -3.41 39.23
N ASP A 97 17.18 -3.48 39.23
CA ASP A 97 16.38 -4.36 38.37
C ASP A 97 15.53 -3.51 37.41
N PHE A 98 15.84 -3.57 36.11
CA PHE A 98 15.16 -2.77 35.08
C PHE A 98 13.67 -3.13 34.89
N ASP A 99 13.24 -4.32 35.30
CA ASP A 99 11.84 -4.71 35.22
C ASP A 99 10.99 -4.10 36.35
N THR A 100 11.64 -3.64 37.43
CA THR A 100 10.97 -3.03 38.59
C THR A 100 11.42 -1.59 38.89
N ALA A 101 12.44 -1.08 38.19
CA ALA A 101 13.00 0.26 38.37
C ALA A 101 11.97 1.38 38.15
N THR A 102 12.03 2.40 39.01
CA THR A 102 11.24 3.63 38.89
C THR A 102 11.93 4.66 37.99
N LEU A 103 11.20 5.70 37.57
CA LEU A 103 11.78 6.80 36.78
C LEU A 103 12.93 7.50 37.52
N GLU A 104 12.84 7.59 38.84
CA GLU A 104 13.86 8.18 39.72
C GLU A 104 15.10 7.29 39.79
N ASP A 105 14.92 5.96 39.86
CA ASP A 105 16.03 4.99 39.80
C ASP A 105 16.78 5.09 38.46
N LEU A 106 16.05 5.21 37.35
CA LEU A 106 16.61 5.30 36.00
C LEU A 106 17.35 6.63 35.75
N GLN A 107 16.82 7.75 36.24
CA GLN A 107 17.50 9.06 36.18
C GLN A 107 18.77 9.06 37.03
N GLY A 108 18.68 8.54 38.27
CA GLY A 108 19.84 8.39 39.15
C GLY A 108 20.90 7.44 38.60
N LEU A 109 20.52 6.46 37.78
CA LEU A 109 21.45 5.57 37.09
C LEU A 109 22.15 6.27 35.91
N SER A 110 21.43 7.06 35.11
CA SER A 110 21.99 7.81 33.96
C SER A 110 23.09 8.79 34.39
N GLU A 111 22.96 9.41 35.56
CA GLU A 111 24.03 10.27 36.12
C GLU A 111 25.27 9.48 36.54
N LYS A 112 25.09 8.26 37.07
CA LYS A 112 26.19 7.44 37.62
C LYS A 112 27.03 6.76 36.56
N ILE A 113 26.46 6.44 35.39
CA ILE A 113 27.20 5.79 34.30
C ILE A 113 28.18 6.72 33.58
N SER A 114 28.09 8.04 33.79
CA SER A 114 28.94 9.05 33.15
C SER A 114 30.45 8.90 33.44
N ASN A 115 30.81 8.19 34.52
CA ASN A 115 32.20 7.93 34.93
C ASN A 115 32.72 6.53 34.54
N LEU A 116 31.91 5.72 33.83
CA LEU A 116 32.29 4.39 33.39
C LEU A 116 33.05 4.43 32.06
N ASN A 117 33.60 3.28 31.68
CA ASN A 117 34.05 3.05 30.30
C ASN A 117 32.88 3.38 29.33
N PRO A 118 33.12 4.15 28.25
CA PRO A 118 32.08 4.51 27.27
C PRO A 118 31.25 3.33 26.77
N ASP A 119 31.86 2.17 26.56
CA ASP A 119 31.16 0.98 26.03
C ASP A 119 30.22 0.37 27.09
N VAL A 120 30.66 0.33 28.35
CA VAL A 120 29.83 -0.08 29.51
C VAL A 120 28.69 0.93 29.73
N ALA A 121 28.99 2.24 29.66
CA ALA A 121 27.99 3.29 29.83
C ALA A 121 26.90 3.23 28.76
N ASN A 122 27.28 3.06 27.48
CA ASN A 122 26.34 2.95 26.37
C ASN A 122 25.43 1.72 26.50
N LYS A 123 25.99 0.57 26.91
CA LYS A 123 25.21 -0.66 27.12
C LYS A 123 24.12 -0.48 28.18
N ILE A 124 24.47 0.15 29.31
CA ILE A 124 23.52 0.46 30.39
C ILE A 124 22.50 1.54 29.95
N GLN A 125 22.93 2.56 29.19
CA GLN A 125 22.03 3.63 28.72
C GLN A 125 20.93 3.12 27.78
N ASN A 126 21.22 2.13 26.94
CA ASN A 126 20.20 1.50 26.10
C ASN A 126 19.13 0.76 26.92
N GLN A 127 19.54 0.11 28.02
CA GLN A 127 18.61 -0.54 28.96
C GLN A 127 17.75 0.51 29.71
N ILE A 128 18.34 1.65 30.07
CA ILE A 128 17.62 2.80 30.66
C ILE A 128 16.53 3.30 29.70
N ASN A 129 16.87 3.55 28.44
CA ASN A 129 15.93 4.07 27.45
C ASN A 129 14.75 3.09 27.24
N ALA A 130 15.04 1.79 27.10
CA ALA A 130 14.02 0.76 26.94
C ALA A 130 13.08 0.66 28.17
N ALA A 131 13.60 0.85 29.38
CA ALA A 131 12.80 0.87 30.61
C ALA A 131 11.94 2.14 30.74
N GLN A 132 12.47 3.30 30.33
CA GLN A 132 11.72 4.57 30.30
C GLN A 132 10.53 4.53 29.34
N ASP A 133 10.71 3.95 28.16
CA ASP A 133 9.63 3.78 27.17
C ASP A 133 8.50 2.90 27.73
N LYS A 134 8.85 1.79 28.40
CA LYS A 134 7.88 0.91 29.07
C LYS A 134 7.10 1.64 30.17
N LEU A 135 7.75 2.52 30.95
CA LEU A 135 7.11 3.31 32.01
C LEU A 135 6.18 4.39 31.46
N GLY A 136 6.61 5.15 30.46
CA GLY A 136 5.79 6.18 29.81
C GLY A 136 4.51 5.61 29.19
N MET A 137 4.62 4.43 28.56
CA MET A 137 3.48 3.70 28.02
C MET A 137 2.46 3.23 29.08
N ARG A 138 2.92 2.88 30.28
CA ARG A 138 2.06 2.46 31.40
C ARG A 138 1.32 3.64 32.04
N ALA A 139 1.90 4.84 32.01
CA ALA A 139 1.30 6.04 32.55
C ALA A 139 0.05 6.49 31.75
N ILE A 140 0.10 6.41 30.42
CA ILE A 140 -1.02 6.78 29.53
C ILE A 140 -2.25 5.90 29.79
N VAL A 141 -2.06 4.59 29.94
CA VAL A 141 -3.13 3.64 30.28
C VAL A 141 -3.75 3.99 31.64
N LEU A 142 -2.92 4.29 32.64
CA LEU A 142 -3.41 4.64 33.97
C LEU A 142 -4.14 5.98 34.01
N GLU A 143 -3.72 6.97 33.21
CA GLU A 143 -4.43 8.25 33.09
C GLU A 143 -5.81 8.09 32.45
N PHE A 144 -5.91 7.28 31.39
CA PHE A 144 -7.19 6.93 30.79
C PHE A 144 -8.10 6.23 31.81
N GLU A 145 -7.60 5.23 32.53
CA GLU A 145 -8.37 4.51 33.54
C GLU A 145 -8.83 5.43 34.69
N LYS A 146 -7.97 6.37 35.12
CA LYS A 146 -8.35 7.39 36.11
C LYS A 146 -9.40 8.34 35.57
N ALA A 147 -9.32 8.73 34.31
CA ALA A 147 -10.31 9.60 33.68
C ALA A 147 -11.68 8.91 33.63
N VAL A 148 -11.75 7.67 33.14
CA VAL A 148 -13.00 6.89 33.13
C VAL A 148 -13.60 6.75 34.54
N ASN A 149 -12.77 6.44 35.55
CA ASN A 149 -13.23 6.35 36.94
C ASN A 149 -13.68 7.69 37.53
N ARG A 150 -13.00 8.79 37.19
CA ARG A 150 -13.39 10.15 37.61
C ARG A 150 -14.76 10.53 37.04
N PHE A 151 -15.07 10.02 35.85
CA PHE A 151 -16.27 10.31 35.08
C PHE A 151 -17.35 9.20 35.24
N SER A 152 -17.31 8.38 36.29
CA SER A 152 -18.35 7.35 36.49
C SER A 152 -19.72 8.00 36.83
N GLY A 153 -20.69 7.95 35.90
CA GLY A 153 -22.06 8.49 36.06
C GLY A 153 -22.73 8.85 34.72
N GLU A 154 -23.84 9.60 34.76
CA GLU A 154 -24.39 10.26 33.55
C GLU A 154 -23.42 11.35 33.10
N LEU A 155 -22.73 11.12 31.99
CA LEU A 155 -21.77 12.04 31.40
C LEU A 155 -22.41 12.88 30.28
N ASN A 156 -21.91 14.09 30.09
CA ASN A 156 -22.26 14.90 28.93
C ASN A 156 -21.35 14.58 27.72
N LEU A 157 -21.78 14.98 26.52
CA LEU A 157 -21.08 14.70 25.27
C LEU A 157 -19.64 15.23 25.24
N GLU A 158 -19.37 16.37 25.89
CA GLU A 158 -18.03 16.97 25.97
C GLU A 158 -17.06 16.10 26.79
N GLN A 159 -17.54 15.51 27.89
CA GLN A 159 -16.75 14.59 28.72
C GLN A 159 -16.43 13.28 27.98
N ILE A 160 -17.33 12.79 27.14
CA ILE A 160 -17.15 11.56 26.37
C ILE A 160 -16.15 11.78 25.21
N ALA A 161 -16.22 12.91 24.52
CA ALA A 161 -15.24 13.27 23.48
C ALA A 161 -13.79 13.35 24.02
N ILE A 162 -13.63 13.82 25.27
CA ILE A 162 -12.33 13.81 25.96
C ILE A 162 -11.86 12.36 26.19
N LEU A 163 -12.75 11.47 26.64
CA LEU A 163 -12.42 10.05 26.84
C LEU A 163 -12.07 9.34 25.53
N ASP A 164 -12.78 9.63 24.43
CA ASP A 164 -12.47 9.07 23.10
C ASP A 164 -11.10 9.52 22.61
N THR A 165 -10.78 10.81 22.80
CA THR A 165 -9.45 11.35 22.46
C THR A 165 -8.35 10.63 23.25
N MET A 166 -8.54 10.44 24.55
CA MET A 166 -7.59 9.71 25.40
C MET A 166 -7.48 8.24 25.01
N TYR A 167 -8.59 7.57 24.70
CA TYR A 167 -8.61 6.17 24.28
C TYR A 167 -7.89 5.94 22.94
N ASN A 168 -8.08 6.85 22.00
CA ASN A 168 -7.46 6.80 20.67
C ASN A 168 -5.95 7.08 20.71
N ALA A 169 -5.49 7.86 21.69
CA ALA A 169 -4.06 8.07 21.93
C ALA A 169 -3.34 6.83 22.51
N ILE A 170 -4.06 5.80 22.99
CA ILE A 170 -3.47 4.55 23.49
C ILE A 170 -3.12 3.64 22.30
N PRO A 171 -1.86 3.21 22.14
CA PRO A 171 -1.48 2.23 21.12
C PRO A 171 -2.30 0.94 21.22
N ASN A 172 -2.69 0.34 20.07
CA ASN A 172 -3.56 -0.83 20.04
C ASN A 172 -3.03 -2.02 20.88
N ALA A 173 -1.71 -2.24 20.90
CA ALA A 173 -1.05 -3.26 21.71
C ALA A 173 -1.24 -3.06 23.25
N LEU A 174 -1.55 -1.85 23.69
CA LEU A 174 -1.77 -1.49 25.10
C LEU A 174 -3.25 -1.39 25.47
N LYS A 175 -4.16 -1.27 24.50
CA LYS A 175 -5.62 -1.32 24.74
C LYS A 175 -6.09 -2.65 25.35
N ALA A 176 -5.29 -3.71 25.25
CA ALA A 176 -5.52 -5.00 25.90
C ALA A 176 -5.11 -5.02 27.38
N LYS A 177 -4.28 -4.07 27.82
CA LYS A 177 -3.81 -3.94 29.21
C LYS A 177 -4.67 -3.00 30.06
N ILE A 178 -5.59 -2.26 29.43
CA ILE A 178 -6.63 -1.50 30.15
C ILE A 178 -7.46 -2.49 30.97
N ASN A 179 -7.76 -2.13 32.21
CA ASN A 179 -8.66 -2.86 33.09
C ASN A 179 -9.97 -3.20 32.32
N PRO A 180 -10.33 -4.50 32.20
CA PRO A 180 -11.47 -4.93 31.41
C PRO A 180 -12.79 -4.26 31.80
N ASP A 181 -13.03 -4.05 33.10
CA ASP A 181 -14.26 -3.46 33.61
C ASP A 181 -14.33 -1.96 33.29
N ILE A 182 -13.20 -1.26 33.39
CA ILE A 182 -13.09 0.15 33.01
C ILE A 182 -13.27 0.31 31.50
N LYS A 183 -12.65 -0.56 30.71
CA LYS A 183 -12.79 -0.58 29.25
C LYS A 183 -14.24 -0.84 28.84
N ALA A 184 -14.91 -1.80 29.46
CA ALA A 184 -16.32 -2.09 29.21
C ALA A 184 -17.22 -0.90 29.57
N THR A 185 -16.94 -0.24 30.71
CA THR A 185 -17.66 0.96 31.15
C THR A 185 -17.53 2.10 30.13
N TYR A 186 -16.30 2.39 29.68
CA TYR A 186 -16.05 3.40 28.64
C TYR A 186 -16.78 3.06 27.33
N LEU A 187 -16.67 1.82 26.85
CA LEU A 187 -17.32 1.42 25.59
C LEU A 187 -18.84 1.55 25.66
N ALA A 188 -19.45 1.24 26.80
CA ALA A 188 -20.89 1.44 27.00
C ALA A 188 -21.28 2.93 26.99
N LEU A 189 -20.50 3.79 27.63
CA LEU A 189 -20.73 5.24 27.66
C LEU A 189 -20.55 5.88 26.27
N SER A 190 -19.50 5.50 25.56
CA SER A 190 -19.23 5.97 24.18
C SER A 190 -20.33 5.52 23.22
N ALA A 191 -20.80 4.26 23.34
CA ALA A 191 -21.92 3.77 22.53
C ALA A 191 -23.23 4.53 22.78
N GLN A 192 -23.56 4.85 24.04
CA GLN A 192 -24.75 5.65 24.38
C GLN A 192 -24.66 7.08 23.83
N ALA A 193 -23.48 7.70 23.90
CA ALA A 193 -23.27 9.02 23.32
C ALA A 193 -23.47 9.02 21.80
N GLN A 194 -22.94 7.98 21.14
CA GLN A 194 -23.10 7.83 19.69
C GLN A 194 -24.57 7.64 19.30
N GLU A 195 -25.35 6.91 20.09
CA GLU A 195 -26.79 6.75 19.87
C GLU A 195 -27.54 8.09 19.95
N ILE A 196 -27.23 8.93 20.94
CA ILE A 196 -27.80 10.28 21.09
C ILE A 196 -27.41 11.19 19.91
N ILE A 197 -26.14 11.16 19.50
CA ILE A 197 -25.64 11.94 18.36
C ILE A 197 -26.38 11.53 17.08
N ASN A 198 -26.48 10.22 16.83
CA ASN A 198 -27.16 9.68 15.66
C ASN A 198 -28.64 10.08 15.63
N GLN A 199 -29.35 10.02 16.76
CA GLN A 199 -30.75 10.43 16.84
C GLN A 199 -30.96 11.92 16.54
N GLU A 200 -30.11 12.80 17.06
CA GLU A 200 -30.19 14.24 16.76
C GLU A 200 -29.84 14.53 15.29
N GLU A 201 -28.87 13.80 14.71
CA GLU A 201 -28.54 13.89 13.29
C GLU A 201 -29.69 13.44 12.38
N GLU A 202 -30.36 12.33 12.71
CA GLU A 202 -31.53 11.84 11.95
C GLU A 202 -32.70 12.83 12.00
N LYS A 203 -32.99 13.38 13.18
CA LYS A 203 -33.98 14.45 13.35
C LYS A 203 -33.63 15.68 12.50
N LEU A 204 -32.39 16.15 12.59
CA LEU A 204 -31.93 17.30 11.79
C LEU A 204 -31.95 17.00 10.28
N ALA A 205 -31.76 15.75 9.86
CA ALA A 205 -31.89 15.34 8.46
C ALA A 205 -33.35 15.41 7.98
N VAL A 206 -34.30 14.96 8.80
CA VAL A 206 -35.74 15.08 8.51
C VAL A 206 -36.17 16.54 8.45
N GLU A 207 -35.75 17.37 9.40
CA GLU A 207 -36.09 18.79 9.41
C GLU A 207 -35.50 19.52 8.20
N ARG A 208 -34.24 19.25 7.84
CA ARG A 208 -33.63 19.82 6.63
C ARG A 208 -34.32 19.36 5.36
N TYR A 209 -34.79 18.11 5.31
CA TYR A 209 -35.60 17.63 4.19
C TYR A 209 -36.91 18.43 4.08
N LEU A 210 -37.65 18.61 5.18
CA LEU A 210 -38.88 19.40 5.19
C LEU A 210 -38.62 20.85 4.76
N GLU A 211 -37.56 21.49 5.26
CA GLU A 211 -37.19 22.85 4.83
C GLU A 211 -36.81 22.92 3.35
N ALA A 212 -36.19 21.86 2.80
CA ALA A 212 -35.72 21.84 1.42
C ALA A 212 -36.82 21.56 0.39
N VAL A 213 -37.95 20.97 0.77
CA VAL A 213 -39.02 20.57 -0.17
C VAL A 213 -40.23 21.50 -0.16
N PHE A 214 -40.34 22.40 0.82
CA PHE A 214 -41.43 23.38 0.90
C PHE A 214 -41.02 24.70 0.24
N PRO A 215 -41.79 25.19 -0.76
CA PRO A 215 -41.56 26.51 -1.33
C PRO A 215 -42.10 27.62 -0.40
N ASP A 216 -41.59 28.83 -0.57
CA ASP A 216 -42.09 30.03 0.13
C ASP A 216 -43.57 30.32 -0.20
N LYS A 217 -43.97 30.06 -1.45
CA LYS A 217 -45.32 30.23 -2.00
C LYS A 217 -45.87 28.90 -2.52
N VAL A 218 -47.10 28.57 -2.11
CA VAL A 218 -47.74 27.29 -2.39
C VAL A 218 -48.90 27.47 -3.36
N SER A 219 -48.98 26.58 -4.37
CA SER A 219 -50.11 26.43 -5.28
C SER A 219 -51.06 25.32 -4.81
N MET A 220 -52.25 25.26 -5.40
CA MET A 220 -53.22 24.19 -5.19
C MET A 220 -52.67 22.81 -5.58
N GLY A 221 -51.86 22.73 -6.64
CA GLY A 221 -51.25 21.48 -7.10
C GLY A 221 -50.02 21.02 -6.31
N PHE A 222 -49.59 21.75 -5.29
CA PHE A 222 -48.45 21.32 -4.46
C PHE A 222 -48.79 20.06 -3.66
N GLU A 223 -48.06 18.98 -3.93
CA GLU A 223 -48.20 17.72 -3.21
C GLU A 223 -47.38 17.74 -1.91
N LEU A 224 -48.05 17.60 -0.76
CA LEU A 224 -47.37 17.51 0.53
C LEU A 224 -46.49 16.24 0.62
N PRO A 225 -45.27 16.33 1.17
CA PRO A 225 -44.43 15.16 1.35
C PRO A 225 -45.05 14.22 2.39
N GLN A 226 -45.45 13.01 1.99
CA GLN A 226 -46.10 12.09 2.92
C GLN A 226 -45.13 11.21 3.72
N GLN A 227 -43.90 11.05 3.21
CA GLN A 227 -42.91 10.16 3.79
C GLN A 227 -41.46 10.57 3.49
N TYR A 228 -40.52 10.05 4.28
CA TYR A 228 -39.07 10.15 4.09
C TYR A 228 -38.41 8.76 4.23
N LEU A 229 -37.23 8.57 3.63
CA LEU A 229 -36.48 7.29 3.60
C LEU A 229 -37.33 6.08 3.18
N ASN A 230 -37.96 6.13 1.99
CA ASN A 230 -38.79 5.05 1.44
C ASN A 230 -39.94 4.58 2.34
N GLY A 231 -40.51 5.47 3.18
CA GLY A 231 -41.68 5.17 3.99
C GLY A 231 -41.38 4.81 5.44
N THR A 232 -40.11 4.86 5.86
CA THR A 232 -39.68 4.66 7.25
C THR A 232 -40.22 5.76 8.17
N VAL A 233 -40.16 7.02 7.70
CA VAL A 233 -40.73 8.17 8.40
C VAL A 233 -41.97 8.61 7.66
N ARG A 234 -43.07 8.85 8.39
CA ARG A 234 -44.34 9.34 7.83
C ARG A 234 -44.69 10.69 8.44
N PHE A 235 -45.26 11.55 7.61
CA PHE A 235 -45.67 12.89 8.00
C PHE A 235 -47.19 12.99 8.09
N THR A 236 -47.68 13.71 9.08
CA THR A 236 -49.06 14.21 9.14
C THR A 236 -49.04 15.71 9.40
N TYR A 237 -50.13 16.40 9.05
CA TYR A 237 -50.16 17.85 8.99
C TYR A 237 -51.38 18.42 9.72
N ASP A 238 -51.14 19.43 10.54
CA ASP A 238 -52.15 20.35 11.04
C ASP A 238 -51.93 21.75 10.44
N SER A 239 -52.99 22.55 10.37
CA SER A 239 -52.94 23.92 9.82
C SER A 239 -53.43 24.95 10.85
N SER A 240 -52.82 26.12 10.82
CA SER A 240 -53.27 27.31 11.55
C SER A 240 -54.60 27.89 11.04
N ASP A 241 -54.95 27.62 9.78
CA ASP A 241 -56.26 27.96 9.19
C ASP A 241 -56.78 26.80 8.33
N ASN A 242 -57.74 26.05 8.88
CA ASN A 242 -58.37 24.91 8.20
C ASN A 242 -59.36 25.33 7.10
N MET A 243 -59.63 26.64 6.91
CA MET A 243 -60.42 27.10 5.76
C MET A 243 -59.68 26.89 4.44
N TYR A 244 -58.35 26.96 4.48
CA TYR A 244 -57.49 26.89 3.31
C TYR A 244 -56.69 25.58 3.21
N PHE A 245 -56.97 24.62 4.08
CA PHE A 245 -56.30 23.33 4.14
C PHE A 245 -57.26 22.18 4.51
N ASP A 246 -57.31 21.14 3.68
CA ASP A 246 -58.11 19.93 3.89
C ASP A 246 -57.30 18.84 4.62
N PRO A 247 -57.88 18.13 5.62
CA PRO A 247 -57.35 16.90 6.18
C PRO A 247 -56.94 15.81 5.17
N GLU A 248 -57.43 15.83 3.94
CA GLU A 248 -56.98 14.97 2.82
C GLU A 248 -55.74 15.50 2.08
N PHE A 249 -54.97 16.42 2.69
CA PHE A 249 -53.71 17.00 2.19
C PHE A 249 -53.84 17.90 0.95
N MET A 250 -54.94 18.66 0.84
CA MET A 250 -55.18 19.61 -0.27
C MET A 250 -55.25 21.05 0.22
N PHE A 251 -54.72 21.99 -0.56
CA PHE A 251 -54.86 23.43 -0.31
C PHE A 251 -56.05 24.03 -1.07
N PHE A 252 -56.71 25.01 -0.46
CA PHE A 252 -57.67 25.87 -1.14
C PHE A 252 -57.06 27.25 -1.32
N MET A 253 -57.11 27.79 -2.54
CA MET A 253 -56.46 29.07 -2.85
C MET A 253 -57.40 30.26 -2.59
N PRO A 254 -56.90 31.38 -2.04
CA PRO A 254 -57.67 32.62 -1.96
C PRO A 254 -57.95 33.21 -3.36
N ASP A 255 -59.02 33.98 -3.50
CA ASP A 255 -59.42 34.56 -4.79
C ASP A 255 -58.55 35.77 -5.20
N ASP A 256 -58.33 36.71 -4.27
CA ASP A 256 -57.78 38.04 -4.60
C ASP A 256 -56.42 38.35 -3.93
N ASP A 257 -56.23 37.98 -2.66
CA ASP A 257 -55.04 38.34 -1.86
C ASP A 257 -54.26 37.10 -1.38
N TYR A 258 -52.96 37.28 -1.14
CA TYR A 258 -52.12 36.25 -0.50
C TYR A 258 -52.60 35.91 0.91
N HIS A 259 -52.35 34.68 1.34
CA HIS A 259 -52.69 34.22 2.68
C HIS A 259 -51.56 33.43 3.32
N ASP A 260 -51.05 33.91 4.46
CA ASP A 260 -49.99 33.22 5.22
C ASP A 260 -50.59 32.07 6.02
N LEU A 261 -49.94 30.90 5.95
CA LEU A 261 -50.35 29.69 6.64
C LEU A 261 -49.16 29.07 7.37
N VAL A 262 -49.34 28.73 8.64
CA VAL A 262 -48.42 27.88 9.39
C VAL A 262 -48.94 26.44 9.36
N LEU A 263 -48.12 25.52 8.88
CA LEU A 263 -48.35 24.08 8.93
C LEU A 263 -47.52 23.47 10.05
N THR A 264 -48.14 22.65 10.90
CA THR A 264 -47.46 21.84 11.90
C THR A 264 -47.29 20.43 11.36
N VAL A 265 -46.05 20.04 11.08
CA VAL A 265 -45.70 18.71 10.59
C VAL A 265 -45.40 17.81 11.78
N HIS A 266 -46.07 16.66 11.86
CA HIS A 266 -45.86 15.64 12.88
C HIS A 266 -45.15 14.43 12.26
N TYR A 267 -44.15 13.89 12.96
CA TYR A 267 -43.45 12.67 12.56
C TYR A 267 -42.89 11.92 13.77
N THR A 268 -42.50 10.66 13.55
CA THR A 268 -41.94 9.79 14.59
C THR A 268 -40.60 9.22 14.14
N LEU A 269 -39.59 9.29 15.00
CA LEU A 269 -38.29 8.61 14.88
C LEU A 269 -38.07 7.81 16.16
N ASP A 270 -37.71 6.52 16.03
CA ASP A 270 -37.48 5.62 17.18
C ASP A 270 -38.54 5.70 18.29
N GLU A 271 -39.82 5.67 17.90
CA GLU A 271 -40.98 5.79 18.81
C GLU A 271 -41.13 7.14 19.55
N VAL A 272 -40.30 8.13 19.23
CA VAL A 272 -40.38 9.51 19.77
C VAL A 272 -41.08 10.41 18.74
N GLU A 273 -42.09 11.15 19.20
CA GLU A 273 -42.85 12.10 18.37
C GLU A 273 -42.17 13.47 18.33
N TYR A 274 -42.04 14.03 17.13
CA TYR A 274 -41.48 15.34 16.86
C TYR A 274 -42.47 16.19 16.07
N THR A 275 -42.35 17.51 16.23
CA THR A 275 -43.10 18.49 15.43
C THR A 275 -42.18 19.53 14.82
N LYS A 276 -42.52 20.00 13.62
CA LYS A 276 -41.84 21.09 12.91
C LYS A 276 -42.87 22.05 12.33
N GLU A 277 -42.73 23.33 12.62
CA GLU A 277 -43.55 24.37 11.99
C GLU A 277 -42.93 24.79 10.65
N ILE A 278 -43.75 24.86 9.61
CA ILE A 278 -43.40 25.34 8.28
C ILE A 278 -44.33 26.48 7.92
N ASN A 279 -43.76 27.63 7.56
CA ASN A 279 -44.51 28.81 7.12
C ASN A 279 -44.58 28.80 5.60
N VAL A 280 -45.80 28.94 5.05
CA VAL A 280 -46.04 29.03 3.61
C VAL A 280 -46.99 30.17 3.29
N THR A 281 -46.91 30.71 2.09
CA THR A 281 -47.85 31.72 1.59
C THR A 281 -48.70 31.13 0.47
N LEU A 282 -50.02 31.05 0.66
CA LEU A 282 -50.94 30.66 -0.41
C LEU A 282 -51.09 31.79 -1.41
N VAL A 283 -50.93 31.46 -2.69
CA VAL A 283 -51.07 32.44 -3.78
C VAL A 283 -52.52 32.54 -4.25
N PRO A 284 -52.94 33.69 -4.81
CA PRO A 284 -54.27 33.79 -5.43
C PRO A 284 -54.47 32.74 -6.53
N ASN A 285 -55.70 32.24 -6.69
CA ASN A 285 -56.02 31.10 -7.58
C ASN A 285 -55.48 31.27 -9.01
N LYS A 286 -55.52 32.49 -9.58
CA LYS A 286 -55.00 32.78 -10.93
C LYS A 286 -53.49 32.52 -11.09
N TYR A 287 -52.70 32.67 -10.03
CA TYR A 287 -51.26 32.39 -10.04
C TYR A 287 -51.01 30.90 -9.83
N SER A 288 -51.81 30.23 -9.00
CA SER A 288 -51.79 28.77 -8.82
C SER A 288 -51.99 28.03 -10.14
N GLU A 289 -53.03 28.36 -10.90
CA GLU A 289 -53.35 27.69 -12.17
C GLU A 289 -52.20 27.81 -13.20
N ALA A 290 -51.58 28.99 -13.26
CA ALA A 290 -50.46 29.25 -14.16
C ALA A 290 -49.19 28.50 -13.72
N TYR A 291 -48.92 28.43 -12.41
CA TYR A 291 -47.82 27.64 -11.84
C TYR A 291 -48.00 26.15 -12.11
N ASP A 292 -49.16 25.59 -11.78
CA ASP A 292 -49.44 24.15 -11.89
C ASP A 292 -49.33 23.67 -13.35
N PHE A 293 -49.73 24.51 -14.31
CA PHE A 293 -49.54 24.24 -15.73
C PHE A 293 -48.07 24.06 -16.11
N ILE A 294 -47.18 24.98 -15.71
CA ILE A 294 -45.75 24.90 -16.02
C ILE A 294 -45.11 23.72 -15.26
N TYR A 295 -45.41 23.57 -13.98
CA TYR A 295 -44.88 22.51 -13.13
C TYR A 295 -45.17 21.11 -13.71
N SER A 296 -46.39 20.90 -14.22
CA SER A 296 -46.81 19.61 -14.81
C SER A 296 -46.01 19.17 -16.06
N GLN A 297 -45.28 20.08 -16.69
CA GLN A 297 -44.48 19.79 -17.89
C GLN A 297 -43.06 19.31 -17.56
N ILE A 298 -42.63 19.46 -16.30
CA ILE A 298 -41.30 19.09 -15.83
C ILE A 298 -41.36 17.66 -15.25
N LYS A 299 -40.57 16.72 -15.80
CA LYS A 299 -40.42 15.37 -15.26
C LYS A 299 -39.32 15.31 -14.20
N ALA A 300 -39.72 15.01 -12.97
CA ALA A 300 -38.81 14.69 -11.89
C ALA A 300 -38.53 13.17 -11.78
N PRO A 301 -37.36 12.74 -11.25
CA PRO A 301 -36.21 13.58 -10.90
C PRO A 301 -35.44 14.06 -12.14
N ILE A 302 -34.86 15.25 -12.05
CA ILE A 302 -34.05 15.86 -13.12
C ILE A 302 -32.77 15.02 -13.32
N GLY A 303 -32.37 14.82 -14.58
CA GLY A 303 -31.22 13.98 -14.97
C GLY A 303 -31.54 12.49 -15.18
N ASN A 304 -32.80 12.07 -14.99
CA ASN A 304 -33.29 10.72 -15.33
C ASN A 304 -33.81 10.64 -16.77
N SER A 305 -34.60 11.63 -17.18
CA SER A 305 -35.32 11.61 -18.47
C SER A 305 -34.78 12.61 -19.49
N TYR A 306 -34.06 13.64 -19.04
CA TYR A 306 -33.47 14.67 -19.88
C TYR A 306 -32.43 15.49 -19.10
N ASP A 307 -31.49 16.09 -19.83
CA ASP A 307 -30.50 17.05 -19.31
C ASP A 307 -30.90 18.50 -19.64
N TYR A 308 -32.11 18.73 -20.13
CA TYR A 308 -32.64 20.04 -20.49
C TYR A 308 -34.16 20.10 -20.29
N ILE A 309 -34.67 21.16 -19.66
CA ILE A 309 -36.10 21.40 -19.48
C ILE A 309 -36.62 22.27 -20.64
N SER A 310 -37.65 21.79 -21.32
CA SER A 310 -38.46 22.57 -22.26
C SER A 310 -39.90 22.65 -21.79
N TYR A 311 -40.53 23.81 -21.94
CA TYR A 311 -41.94 24.02 -21.61
C TYR A 311 -42.66 24.84 -22.70
N GLU A 312 -43.97 24.65 -22.79
CA GLU A 312 -44.86 25.47 -23.60
C GLU A 312 -45.33 26.69 -22.80
N ASP A 313 -45.27 27.87 -23.41
CA ASP A 313 -45.63 29.17 -22.82
C ASP A 313 -47.10 29.58 -23.08
N ARG A 314 -47.94 28.66 -23.57
CA ARG A 314 -49.27 28.98 -24.14
C ARG A 314 -50.47 28.56 -23.29
N TYR A 315 -50.39 28.66 -21.96
CA TYR A 315 -51.59 28.53 -21.12
C TYR A 315 -52.57 29.69 -21.32
N ASN A 316 -52.04 30.92 -21.34
CA ASN A 316 -52.78 32.15 -21.62
C ASN A 316 -51.91 33.10 -22.45
N PRO A 317 -52.34 33.53 -23.65
CA PRO A 317 -51.52 34.36 -24.55
C PRO A 317 -51.19 35.75 -24.01
N THR A 318 -51.82 36.19 -22.90
CA THR A 318 -51.54 37.48 -22.26
C THR A 318 -50.59 37.37 -21.06
N VAL A 319 -50.16 36.18 -20.67
CA VAL A 319 -49.26 35.96 -19.52
C VAL A 319 -47.86 35.63 -20.03
N THR A 320 -46.84 36.22 -19.41
CA THR A 320 -45.44 35.90 -19.72
C THR A 320 -44.80 35.10 -18.59
N TYR A 321 -43.96 34.13 -18.97
CA TYR A 321 -43.25 33.23 -18.06
C TYR A 321 -41.74 33.40 -18.25
N GLU A 322 -41.01 33.50 -17.15
CA GLU A 322 -39.55 33.39 -17.14
C GLU A 322 -39.14 32.39 -16.05
N ILE A 323 -38.18 31.51 -16.35
CA ILE A 323 -37.66 30.54 -15.37
C ILE A 323 -36.15 30.75 -15.25
N ARG A 324 -35.68 30.77 -14.02
CA ARG A 324 -34.25 30.80 -13.70
C ARG A 324 -33.93 29.80 -12.60
N SER A 325 -32.68 29.34 -12.55
CA SER A 325 -32.21 28.45 -11.49
C SER A 325 -31.60 29.26 -10.36
N LEU A 326 -31.92 28.91 -9.11
CA LEU A 326 -31.17 29.38 -7.94
C LEU A 326 -29.92 28.52 -7.67
N ASN A 327 -29.78 27.42 -8.41
CA ASN A 327 -28.67 26.48 -8.35
C ASN A 327 -27.94 26.40 -9.71
N PRO A 328 -27.34 27.51 -10.19
CA PRO A 328 -26.71 27.59 -11.51
C PRO A 328 -25.54 26.61 -11.69
N GLU A 329 -24.96 26.11 -10.62
CA GLU A 329 -23.92 25.07 -10.59
C GLU A 329 -24.44 23.68 -10.99
N ILE A 330 -25.73 23.40 -10.79
CA ILE A 330 -26.38 22.14 -11.17
C ILE A 330 -27.17 22.32 -12.46
N MET A 331 -27.94 23.40 -12.58
CA MET A 331 -28.74 23.70 -13.76
C MET A 331 -28.63 25.18 -14.11
N ASP A 332 -28.20 25.51 -15.32
CA ASP A 332 -28.01 26.90 -15.74
C ASP A 332 -29.34 27.65 -15.95
N ASN A 333 -29.24 28.96 -16.19
CA ASN A 333 -30.41 29.81 -16.49
C ASN A 333 -31.01 29.55 -17.88
N GLN A 334 -30.42 28.66 -18.68
CA GLN A 334 -31.03 28.11 -19.88
C GLN A 334 -31.72 26.79 -19.59
N LEU A 335 -31.82 26.36 -18.33
CA LEU A 335 -32.42 25.11 -17.88
C LEU A 335 -31.73 23.86 -18.44
N ARG A 336 -30.41 23.92 -18.65
CA ARG A 336 -29.55 22.78 -18.98
C ARG A 336 -28.84 22.29 -17.73
N LEU A 337 -28.82 20.97 -17.55
CA LEU A 337 -28.11 20.30 -16.47
C LEU A 337 -26.61 20.46 -16.73
N ILE A 338 -25.94 21.21 -15.85
CA ILE A 338 -24.50 21.44 -15.90
C ILE A 338 -23.78 20.20 -15.36
N GLU A 339 -24.14 19.79 -14.14
CA GLU A 339 -23.49 18.68 -13.47
C GLU A 339 -24.44 17.98 -12.50
N LYS A 340 -24.48 16.64 -12.56
CA LYS A 340 -25.17 15.83 -11.56
C LYS A 340 -24.45 15.92 -10.21
N PRO A 341 -25.18 16.10 -9.10
CA PRO A 341 -24.58 16.19 -7.77
C PRO A 341 -24.06 14.85 -7.25
N ASN A 342 -23.14 14.88 -6.28
CA ASN A 342 -22.58 13.65 -5.68
C ASN A 342 -23.58 12.93 -4.76
N LYS A 343 -24.54 13.66 -4.18
CA LYS A 343 -25.64 13.12 -3.38
C LYS A 343 -26.97 13.56 -3.97
N GLU A 344 -28.03 12.83 -3.68
CA GLU A 344 -29.38 13.27 -4.04
C GLU A 344 -29.65 14.58 -3.32
N GLN A 345 -30.13 15.57 -4.06
CA GLN A 345 -30.47 16.87 -3.53
C GLN A 345 -31.55 17.52 -4.37
N PHE A 346 -32.15 18.57 -3.83
CA PHE A 346 -33.16 19.38 -4.50
C PHE A 346 -32.53 20.60 -5.14
N ILE A 347 -33.09 21.04 -6.27
CA ILE A 347 -32.82 22.36 -6.85
C ILE A 347 -34.07 23.20 -6.83
N THR A 348 -33.88 24.52 -6.76
CA THR A 348 -34.97 25.50 -6.81
C THR A 348 -34.91 26.26 -8.13
N LEU A 349 -36.00 26.18 -8.89
CA LEU A 349 -36.24 27.00 -10.06
C LEU A 349 -37.25 28.09 -9.69
N VAL A 350 -36.91 29.36 -9.95
CA VAL A 350 -37.88 30.44 -9.78
C VAL A 350 -38.66 30.63 -11.07
N LEU A 351 -39.97 30.42 -11.00
CA LEU A 351 -40.93 30.79 -12.03
C LEU A 351 -41.43 32.21 -11.77
N VAL A 352 -41.19 33.10 -12.73
CA VAL A 352 -41.72 34.46 -12.75
C VAL A 352 -42.96 34.48 -13.63
N ILE A 353 -44.10 34.81 -13.04
CA ILE A 353 -45.40 34.91 -13.72
C ILE A 353 -45.79 36.37 -13.78
N LYS A 354 -46.08 36.88 -14.98
CA LYS A 354 -46.51 38.28 -15.15
C LYS A 354 -47.78 38.38 -15.99
N TYR A 355 -48.83 38.90 -15.37
CA TYR A 355 -50.06 39.32 -16.02
C TYR A 355 -49.94 40.76 -16.55
N PRO A 356 -50.74 41.15 -17.56
CA PRO A 356 -50.77 42.53 -18.04
C PRO A 356 -51.19 43.48 -16.92
N ASP A 357 -50.51 44.63 -16.79
CA ASP A 357 -50.80 45.68 -15.82
C ASP A 357 -50.70 45.27 -14.32
N GLU A 358 -50.11 44.11 -14.03
CA GLU A 358 -49.80 43.65 -12.67
C GLU A 358 -48.28 43.52 -12.45
N GLU A 359 -47.86 43.55 -11.18
CA GLU A 359 -46.48 43.24 -10.80
C GLU A 359 -46.18 41.75 -11.04
N ALA A 360 -44.92 41.45 -11.36
CA ALA A 360 -44.50 40.06 -11.55
C ALA A 360 -44.47 39.32 -10.21
N VAL A 361 -44.96 38.09 -10.21
CA VAL A 361 -44.94 37.20 -9.05
C VAL A 361 -43.87 36.14 -9.25
N GLU A 362 -43.04 35.95 -8.24
CA GLU A 362 -42.02 34.90 -8.22
C GLU A 362 -42.48 33.73 -7.35
N MET A 363 -42.42 32.52 -7.89
CA MET A 363 -42.77 31.28 -7.20
C MET A 363 -41.64 30.26 -7.35
N GLU A 364 -41.37 29.51 -6.30
CA GLU A 364 -40.34 28.47 -6.28
C GLU A 364 -40.91 27.13 -6.74
N MET A 365 -40.23 26.49 -7.70
CA MET A 365 -40.45 25.09 -8.07
C MET A 365 -39.25 24.28 -7.60
N ILE A 366 -39.50 23.33 -6.71
CA ILE A 366 -38.46 22.52 -6.09
C ILE A 366 -38.49 21.12 -6.73
N PHE A 367 -37.35 20.68 -7.28
CA PHE A 367 -37.25 19.39 -7.95
C PHE A 367 -36.09 18.56 -7.42
N PRO A 368 -36.27 17.23 -7.19
CA PRO A 368 -35.15 16.35 -6.90
C PRO A 368 -34.28 16.17 -8.15
N VAL A 369 -32.96 16.20 -7.96
CA VAL A 369 -31.95 15.92 -8.99
C VAL A 369 -31.28 14.59 -8.67
N MET A 370 -31.18 13.72 -9.67
CA MET A 370 -30.49 12.45 -9.50
C MET A 370 -29.00 12.65 -9.25
N ALA A 371 -28.49 11.97 -8.23
CA ALA A 371 -27.06 11.92 -7.97
C ALA A 371 -26.29 11.25 -9.10
N LYS A 372 -24.99 11.50 -9.16
CA LYS A 372 -24.03 10.70 -9.93
C LYS A 372 -24.17 9.23 -9.55
N THR A 373 -24.20 8.36 -10.55
CA THR A 373 -24.01 6.92 -10.38
C THR A 373 -22.66 6.62 -9.72
N PHE A 374 -22.51 5.44 -9.11
CA PHE A 374 -21.24 5.04 -8.49
C PHE A 374 -20.03 5.17 -9.45
N LEU A 375 -20.19 4.79 -10.72
CA LEU A 375 -19.11 4.87 -11.70
C LEU A 375 -18.77 6.33 -12.07
N GLU A 376 -19.76 7.22 -12.17
CA GLU A 376 -19.54 8.65 -12.39
C GLU A 376 -18.80 9.28 -11.20
N LYS A 377 -19.15 8.90 -9.97
CA LYS A 377 -18.42 9.32 -8.76
C LYS A 377 -16.97 8.87 -8.80
N ALA A 378 -16.72 7.58 -9.02
CA ALA A 378 -15.37 7.03 -9.06
C ALA A 378 -14.49 7.70 -10.14
N ARG A 379 -15.07 8.03 -11.30
CA ARG A 379 -14.36 8.77 -12.36
C ARG A 379 -14.04 10.21 -11.96
N ALA A 380 -14.99 10.92 -11.36
CA ALA A 380 -14.75 12.29 -10.89
C ALA A 380 -13.66 12.34 -9.81
N MET A 381 -13.61 11.33 -8.94
CA MET A 381 -12.61 11.23 -7.87
C MET A 381 -11.18 11.07 -8.39
N GLU A 382 -10.98 10.54 -9.60
CA GLU A 382 -9.65 10.31 -10.17
C GLU A 382 -8.84 11.61 -10.29
N GLU A 383 -9.48 12.69 -10.74
CA GLU A 383 -8.85 14.00 -10.88
C GLU A 383 -8.71 14.71 -9.52
N VAL A 384 -9.72 14.56 -8.64
CA VAL A 384 -9.73 15.15 -7.29
C VAL A 384 -8.56 14.62 -6.47
N TYR A 385 -8.39 13.30 -6.42
CA TYR A 385 -7.35 12.66 -5.60
C TYR A 385 -5.96 12.71 -6.24
N LEU A 386 -5.87 12.85 -7.57
CA LEU A 386 -4.60 13.20 -8.20
C LEU A 386 -4.09 14.54 -7.66
N ARG A 387 -4.92 15.60 -7.70
CA ARG A 387 -4.57 16.92 -7.15
C ARG A 387 -4.30 16.90 -5.65
N TYR A 388 -4.98 16.03 -4.92
CA TYR A 388 -4.71 15.82 -3.50
C TYR A 388 -3.28 15.30 -3.29
N ILE A 389 -2.90 14.23 -4.01
CA ILE A 389 -1.58 13.60 -3.89
C ILE A 389 -0.47 14.56 -4.36
N GLU A 390 -0.71 15.37 -5.39
CA GLU A 390 0.25 16.37 -5.89
C GLU A 390 0.75 17.34 -4.82
N GLN A 391 -0.04 17.62 -3.78
CA GLN A 391 0.36 18.49 -2.65
C GLN A 391 1.51 17.89 -1.81
N PHE A 392 1.73 16.58 -1.92
CA PHE A 392 2.82 15.88 -1.24
C PHE A 392 4.08 15.77 -2.10
N LEU A 393 3.99 16.11 -3.38
CA LEU A 393 5.09 15.99 -4.32
C LEU A 393 5.88 17.30 -4.41
N ASP A 394 7.22 17.21 -4.40
CA ASP A 394 8.11 18.30 -4.76
C ASP A 394 8.60 18.06 -6.19
N ASN A 395 8.13 18.89 -7.15
CA ASN A 395 8.36 18.71 -8.58
C ASN A 395 8.02 17.28 -9.06
N GLY A 396 6.91 16.69 -8.60
CA GLY A 396 6.50 15.32 -8.97
C GLY A 396 7.27 14.20 -8.27
N VAL A 397 8.11 14.52 -7.28
CA VAL A 397 8.86 13.57 -6.47
C VAL A 397 8.30 13.51 -5.05
N LEU A 398 7.97 12.32 -4.56
CA LEU A 398 7.60 12.08 -3.18
C LEU A 398 8.85 11.78 -2.34
N ALA A 399 9.04 12.49 -1.24
CA ALA A 399 10.17 12.30 -0.32
C ALA A 399 9.75 12.36 1.17
N LYS A 400 8.45 12.20 1.44
CA LYS A 400 7.82 12.36 2.75
C LYS A 400 6.52 11.55 2.79
N ASP A 401 6.00 11.38 4.00
CA ASP A 401 4.72 10.70 4.23
C ASP A 401 3.56 11.40 3.50
N ILE A 402 2.58 10.61 3.08
CA ILE A 402 1.28 11.04 2.55
C ILE A 402 0.22 10.73 3.60
N ILE A 403 -0.71 11.66 3.80
CA ILE A 403 -1.91 11.38 4.59
C ILE A 403 -2.93 10.73 3.64
N LEU A 404 -3.39 9.51 3.93
CA LEU A 404 -4.34 8.80 3.08
C LEU A 404 -5.70 8.67 3.78
N PRO A 405 -6.78 9.29 3.25
CA PRO A 405 -8.09 9.23 3.90
C PRO A 405 -8.76 7.87 3.72
N SER A 406 -9.55 7.45 4.70
CA SER A 406 -10.30 6.18 4.69
C SER A 406 -11.73 6.32 4.17
N GLU A 407 -12.22 7.54 3.96
CA GLU A 407 -13.54 7.82 3.41
C GLU A 407 -13.56 9.20 2.73
N ASP A 408 -14.59 9.41 1.90
CA ASP A 408 -14.89 10.70 1.31
C ASP A 408 -16.37 11.02 1.52
N GLU A 409 -16.65 11.97 2.41
CA GLU A 409 -18.01 12.36 2.76
C GLU A 409 -18.74 13.05 1.60
N GLU A 410 -18.04 13.80 0.75
CA GLU A 410 -18.64 14.53 -0.36
C GLU A 410 -19.19 13.54 -1.39
N PHE A 411 -18.40 12.53 -1.73
CA PHE A 411 -18.78 11.47 -2.66
C PHE A 411 -19.62 10.35 -2.01
N ASN A 412 -19.65 10.29 -0.67
CA ASN A 412 -20.31 9.27 0.15
C ASN A 412 -19.78 7.85 -0.14
N VAL A 413 -18.47 7.67 0.00
CA VAL A 413 -17.76 6.42 -0.30
C VAL A 413 -16.70 6.11 0.75
N ASP A 414 -16.32 4.84 0.85
CA ASP A 414 -15.17 4.41 1.65
C ASP A 414 -13.94 4.20 0.75
N LEU A 415 -12.77 4.49 1.28
CA LEU A 415 -11.49 4.43 0.59
C LEU A 415 -10.56 3.45 1.28
N THR A 416 -9.91 2.60 0.49
CA THR A 416 -8.82 1.75 0.96
C THR A 416 -7.65 1.88 0.02
N TRP A 417 -6.45 2.07 0.57
CA TRP A 417 -5.24 2.32 -0.21
C TRP A 417 -4.34 1.09 -0.22
N SER A 418 -3.54 0.96 -1.27
CA SER A 418 -2.55 -0.09 -1.40
C SER A 418 -1.40 0.37 -2.28
N SER A 419 -0.18 0.09 -1.87
CA SER A 419 1.02 0.39 -2.65
C SER A 419 1.53 -0.86 -3.36
N ASP A 420 1.97 -0.71 -4.62
CA ASP A 420 2.67 -1.78 -5.34
C ASP A 420 4.13 -1.96 -4.87
N SER A 421 4.58 -1.16 -3.90
CA SER A 421 5.89 -1.21 -3.24
C SER A 421 5.77 -0.75 -1.77
N PRO A 422 5.05 -1.50 -0.92
CA PRO A 422 4.68 -1.08 0.45
C PRO A 422 5.88 -0.84 1.38
N SER A 423 7.05 -1.37 1.03
CA SER A 423 8.28 -1.14 1.78
C SER A 423 8.96 0.19 1.49
N PHE A 424 8.57 0.91 0.42
CA PHE A 424 9.05 2.26 0.10
C PHE A 424 8.01 3.34 0.39
N LEU A 425 6.74 2.99 0.18
CA LEU A 425 5.57 3.79 0.51
C LEU A 425 4.50 2.80 0.95
N SER A 426 4.16 2.77 2.24
CA SER A 426 3.20 1.82 2.80
C SER A 426 1.75 2.13 2.40
N ASP A 427 0.86 1.16 2.67
CA ASP A 427 -0.58 1.28 2.39
C ASP A 427 -1.26 2.41 3.19
N ASP A 428 -0.63 2.88 4.28
CA ASP A 428 -1.09 4.02 5.10
C ASP A 428 -0.38 5.34 4.75
N GLY A 429 0.52 5.33 3.76
CA GLY A 429 1.19 6.53 3.24
C GLY A 429 2.53 6.86 3.90
N THR A 430 3.05 6.03 4.80
CA THR A 430 4.40 6.19 5.36
C THR A 430 5.48 6.00 4.29
N TYR A 431 6.37 6.97 4.15
CA TYR A 431 7.45 6.99 3.18
C TYR A 431 8.78 6.56 3.82
N THR A 432 9.46 5.63 3.17
CA THR A 432 10.83 5.18 3.50
C THR A 432 11.78 5.35 2.30
N GLY A 433 11.25 5.29 1.08
CA GLY A 433 11.99 5.44 -0.18
C GLY A 433 12.93 4.27 -0.51
N PRO A 434 13.28 4.07 -1.80
CA PRO A 434 14.34 3.14 -2.19
C PRO A 434 15.72 3.70 -1.82
N VAL A 435 16.69 2.85 -1.48
CA VAL A 435 18.07 3.32 -1.27
C VAL A 435 18.79 3.58 -2.59
N GLY A 436 19.54 4.68 -2.59
CA GLY A 436 20.39 5.10 -3.69
C GLY A 436 19.78 6.29 -4.41
N SER A 437 20.62 7.18 -4.94
CA SER A 437 20.19 8.47 -5.52
C SER A 437 19.23 8.37 -6.71
N LYS A 438 19.06 7.18 -7.29
CA LYS A 438 18.08 6.91 -8.34
C LYS A 438 16.78 6.45 -7.68
N GLY A 439 15.86 7.38 -7.46
CA GLY A 439 14.51 7.11 -6.98
C GLY A 439 13.74 6.09 -7.85
N THR A 440 12.52 5.74 -7.44
CA THR A 440 11.71 4.72 -8.13
C THR A 440 10.23 5.12 -8.23
N PRO A 441 9.56 4.96 -9.39
CA PRO A 441 8.12 4.98 -9.48
C PRO A 441 7.51 3.82 -8.68
N VAL A 442 6.40 4.12 -8.03
CA VAL A 442 5.53 3.25 -7.26
C VAL A 442 4.10 3.53 -7.71
N VAL A 443 3.25 2.50 -7.75
CA VAL A 443 1.82 2.65 -8.01
C VAL A 443 1.08 2.59 -6.68
N LEU A 444 0.52 3.73 -6.28
CA LEU A 444 -0.40 3.84 -5.15
C LEU A 444 -1.84 3.70 -5.69
N SER A 445 -2.55 2.65 -5.28
CA SER A 445 -3.91 2.36 -5.72
C SER A 445 -4.93 2.67 -4.63
N MET A 446 -5.91 3.50 -4.95
CA MET A 446 -7.08 3.79 -4.15
C MET A 446 -8.26 2.94 -4.63
N LYS A 447 -8.75 2.04 -3.80
CA LYS A 447 -10.01 1.35 -4.01
C LYS A 447 -11.15 2.14 -3.36
N VAL A 448 -12.03 2.66 -4.20
CA VAL A 448 -13.28 3.33 -3.84
C VAL A 448 -14.37 2.27 -3.70
N SER A 449 -15.09 2.27 -2.59
CA SER A 449 -16.22 1.36 -2.34
C SER A 449 -17.47 2.13 -1.95
N SER A 450 -18.63 1.72 -2.44
CA SER A 450 -19.91 2.24 -1.93
C SER A 450 -20.05 1.90 -0.43
N LYS A 451 -20.80 2.73 0.32
CA LYS A 451 -20.99 2.52 1.78
C LYS A 451 -21.61 1.16 2.13
N ASP A 452 -22.48 0.64 1.26
CA ASP A 452 -23.08 -0.70 1.37
C ASP A 452 -22.17 -1.84 0.87
N LYS A 453 -20.96 -1.51 0.39
CA LYS A 453 -19.95 -2.42 -0.17
C LYS A 453 -20.41 -3.24 -1.40
N THR A 454 -21.50 -2.86 -2.06
CA THR A 454 -22.03 -3.58 -3.23
C THR A 454 -21.30 -3.23 -4.54
N ALA A 455 -20.65 -2.07 -4.61
CA ALA A 455 -19.86 -1.62 -5.76
C ALA A 455 -18.46 -1.17 -5.33
N SER A 456 -17.46 -1.44 -6.18
CA SER A 456 -16.11 -0.90 -5.98
C SER A 456 -15.41 -0.57 -7.30
N HIS A 457 -14.49 0.38 -7.26
CA HIS A 457 -13.63 0.79 -8.38
C HIS A 457 -12.23 1.05 -7.86
N THR A 458 -11.19 0.80 -8.65
CA THR A 458 -9.79 1.05 -8.25
C THR A 458 -9.16 2.07 -9.17
N ILE A 459 -8.60 3.11 -8.57
CA ILE A 459 -7.89 4.20 -9.23
C ILE A 459 -6.41 4.06 -8.86
N ALA A 460 -5.53 4.08 -9.84
CA ALA A 460 -4.09 3.89 -9.64
C ALA A 460 -3.33 5.18 -9.97
N TYR A 461 -2.53 5.64 -9.01
CA TYR A 461 -1.65 6.80 -9.12
C TYR A 461 -0.20 6.32 -9.20
N ARG A 462 0.52 6.73 -10.23
CA ARG A 462 1.95 6.46 -10.32
C ARG A 462 2.70 7.65 -9.70
N LEU A 463 3.52 7.37 -8.70
CA LEU A 463 4.29 8.35 -7.92
C LEU A 463 5.77 8.04 -8.07
N TYR A 464 6.63 9.03 -8.22
CA TYR A 464 8.07 8.81 -8.17
C TYR A 464 8.61 9.09 -6.79
N LEU A 465 9.14 8.06 -6.13
CA LEU A 465 9.76 8.18 -4.82
C LEU A 465 11.20 8.65 -4.99
N LYS A 466 11.61 9.65 -4.20
CA LYS A 466 13.01 10.06 -4.10
C LYS A 466 13.83 8.88 -3.59
N GLY A 467 15.06 8.76 -4.08
CA GLY A 467 16.04 7.88 -3.45
C GLY A 467 16.48 8.43 -2.11
N ALA A 468 16.60 7.58 -1.08
CA ALA A 468 17.37 7.93 0.10
C ALA A 468 18.86 8.02 -0.26
N ASP A 469 19.59 8.96 0.34
CA ASP A 469 21.05 9.04 0.17
C ASP A 469 21.64 7.65 0.47
N ALA A 470 22.48 7.13 -0.42
CA ALA A 470 23.04 5.79 -0.28
C ALA A 470 23.90 5.76 0.99
N PRO A 471 23.46 5.11 2.08
CA PRO A 471 24.29 5.02 3.24
C PRO A 471 25.49 4.12 2.89
N GLU A 472 26.66 4.42 3.44
CA GLU A 472 27.88 3.64 3.25
C GLU A 472 28.28 2.95 4.55
N GLY A 473 29.12 1.91 4.47
CA GLY A 473 29.59 1.17 5.63
C GLY A 473 28.43 0.60 6.47
N TRP A 474 28.49 0.83 7.78
CA TRP A 474 27.51 0.35 8.75
C TRP A 474 26.12 0.96 8.57
N ASP A 475 26.01 2.22 8.15
CA ASP A 475 24.69 2.84 7.89
C ASP A 475 23.94 2.06 6.80
N ALA A 476 24.66 1.53 5.80
CA ALA A 476 24.08 0.77 4.70
C ALA A 476 23.52 -0.58 5.19
N ILE A 477 24.22 -1.18 6.14
CA ILE A 477 23.88 -2.44 6.78
C ILE A 477 22.66 -2.25 7.68
N GLU A 478 22.69 -1.25 8.55
CA GLU A 478 21.58 -0.95 9.46
C GLU A 478 20.31 -0.59 8.69
N HIS A 479 20.44 0.20 7.61
CA HIS A 479 19.33 0.43 6.69
C HIS A 479 18.81 -0.88 6.10
N PHE A 480 19.68 -1.73 5.54
CA PHE A 480 19.28 -3.00 4.96
C PHE A 480 18.55 -3.91 5.95
N LEU A 481 19.06 -4.02 7.18
CA LEU A 481 18.41 -4.79 8.25
C LEU A 481 17.06 -4.19 8.66
N SER A 482 16.92 -2.86 8.65
CA SER A 482 15.64 -2.19 8.93
C SER A 482 14.55 -2.57 7.91
N GLN A 483 14.93 -2.77 6.65
CA GLN A 483 14.01 -3.17 5.59
C GLN A 483 13.63 -4.65 5.69
N ILE A 484 14.54 -5.50 6.17
CA ILE A 484 14.23 -6.91 6.48
C ILE A 484 13.28 -7.02 7.67
N ASN A 485 13.41 -6.14 8.68
CA ASN A 485 12.61 -6.14 9.90
C ASN A 485 11.18 -5.58 9.67
N LEU A 486 10.34 -6.37 9.01
CA LEU A 486 8.91 -6.06 8.88
C LEU A 486 8.27 -6.01 10.27
N LYS A 487 7.68 -4.87 10.65
CA LYS A 487 7.02 -4.70 11.96
C LYS A 487 5.83 -5.65 12.14
N ASN A 488 5.08 -5.90 11.06
CA ASN A 488 3.97 -6.83 11.01
C ASN A 488 4.19 -7.84 9.88
N ILE A 489 4.06 -9.12 10.20
CA ILE A 489 4.15 -10.25 9.28
C ILE A 489 2.71 -10.68 8.96
N LYS A 490 2.25 -10.31 7.77
CA LYS A 490 0.91 -10.65 7.28
C LYS A 490 0.82 -12.13 6.90
N ASN A 491 -0.34 -12.72 7.20
CA ASN A 491 -0.74 -14.04 6.71
C ASN A 491 -2.00 -13.92 5.83
N GLN A 492 -2.17 -14.81 4.87
CA GLN A 492 -3.37 -14.83 4.03
C GLN A 492 -3.61 -16.21 3.39
N SER A 493 -4.89 -16.52 3.15
CA SER A 493 -5.25 -17.53 2.15
C SER A 493 -5.37 -16.88 0.78
N PHE A 494 -4.99 -17.59 -0.28
CA PHE A 494 -5.07 -17.08 -1.65
C PHE A 494 -5.38 -18.21 -2.63
N GLN A 495 -5.81 -17.83 -3.83
CA GLN A 495 -6.15 -18.79 -4.88
C GLN A 495 -4.95 -19.03 -5.79
N THR A 496 -4.71 -20.30 -6.12
CA THR A 496 -3.83 -20.69 -7.23
C THR A 496 -4.62 -21.15 -8.44
N TYR A 497 -4.11 -20.86 -9.63
CA TYR A 497 -4.87 -21.07 -10.87
C TYR A 497 -4.26 -22.13 -11.78
N GLY A 498 -5.13 -22.95 -12.37
CA GLY A 498 -4.80 -24.00 -13.33
C GLY A 498 -6.07 -24.56 -13.97
N ASN A 499 -6.14 -25.88 -14.18
CA ASN A 499 -7.37 -26.53 -14.68
C ASN A 499 -8.57 -26.35 -13.73
N SER A 500 -8.30 -26.19 -12.43
CA SER A 500 -9.24 -25.76 -11.41
C SER A 500 -8.57 -24.76 -10.49
N THR A 501 -9.36 -23.89 -9.86
CA THR A 501 -8.87 -22.99 -8.81
C THR A 501 -8.70 -23.77 -7.51
N LYS A 502 -7.55 -23.61 -6.85
CA LYS A 502 -7.25 -24.22 -5.54
C LYS A 502 -6.95 -23.12 -4.52
N ILE A 503 -7.04 -23.44 -3.23
CA ILE A 503 -6.68 -22.53 -2.13
C ILE A 503 -5.30 -22.93 -1.62
N ASP A 504 -4.44 -21.94 -1.42
CA ASP A 504 -3.13 -22.07 -0.80
C ASP A 504 -2.98 -21.01 0.31
N TYR A 505 -1.93 -21.13 1.12
CA TYR A 505 -1.78 -20.41 2.37
C TYR A 505 -0.39 -19.80 2.52
N ASN A 506 -0.36 -18.51 2.84
CA ASN A 506 0.82 -17.81 3.32
C ASN A 506 0.71 -17.65 4.84
N TYR A 507 1.56 -18.35 5.59
CA TYR A 507 1.64 -18.22 7.06
C TYR A 507 2.50 -17.05 7.54
N GLY A 508 3.09 -16.29 6.63
CA GLY A 508 4.02 -15.21 6.91
C GLY A 508 5.48 -15.64 6.84
N TYR A 509 6.36 -14.68 6.56
CA TYR A 509 7.81 -14.84 6.67
C TYR A 509 8.51 -13.46 6.69
N LEU A 510 9.77 -13.45 7.11
CA LEU A 510 10.70 -12.34 6.94
C LEU A 510 11.66 -12.65 5.78
N PRO A 511 11.99 -11.65 4.93
CA PRO A 511 12.82 -11.85 3.75
C PRO A 511 14.31 -11.91 4.13
N PHE A 512 14.70 -12.84 5.01
CA PHE A 512 16.09 -13.01 5.40
C PHE A 512 16.96 -13.24 4.18
N TYR A 513 18.03 -12.45 4.13
CA TYR A 513 19.02 -12.51 3.07
C TYR A 513 19.98 -13.67 3.34
N ASN A 514 20.20 -14.52 2.34
CA ASN A 514 21.27 -15.50 2.42
C ASN A 514 22.25 -15.22 1.27
N HIS A 515 23.50 -14.95 1.64
CA HIS A 515 24.58 -14.53 0.74
C HIS A 515 25.04 -15.72 -0.15
N ILE A 516 24.16 -16.16 -1.04
CA ILE A 516 24.40 -17.27 -1.96
C ILE A 516 24.82 -16.69 -3.31
N ASP A 517 25.88 -17.24 -3.90
CA ASP A 517 26.16 -17.06 -5.32
C ASP A 517 25.02 -17.69 -6.14
N PHE A 518 23.96 -16.92 -6.36
CA PHE A 518 22.72 -17.42 -6.94
C PHE A 518 22.92 -17.92 -8.37
N GLU A 519 23.83 -17.30 -9.14
CA GLU A 519 24.14 -17.73 -10.51
C GLU A 519 24.59 -19.18 -10.56
N SER A 520 25.38 -19.61 -9.57
CA SER A 520 25.85 -21.01 -9.45
C SER A 520 24.75 -22.03 -9.18
N THR A 521 23.57 -21.60 -8.70
CA THR A 521 22.44 -22.48 -8.38
C THR A 521 21.50 -22.72 -9.56
N ILE A 522 21.63 -21.91 -10.63
CA ILE A 522 20.80 -21.99 -11.83
C ILE A 522 21.16 -23.25 -12.64
N LYS A 523 20.17 -24.10 -12.90
CA LYS A 523 20.31 -25.29 -13.75
C LYS A 523 20.10 -24.90 -15.20
N VAL A 524 21.15 -24.97 -16.01
CA VAL A 524 21.09 -24.59 -17.43
C VAL A 524 20.83 -25.83 -18.29
N ASP A 525 19.69 -25.85 -18.98
CA ASP A 525 19.29 -26.90 -19.92
C ASP A 525 18.60 -26.30 -21.14
N ILE A 526 19.42 -25.84 -22.09
CA ILE A 526 18.95 -25.05 -23.24
C ILE A 526 18.23 -25.94 -24.25
N VAL A 527 17.02 -25.51 -24.65
CA VAL A 527 16.22 -26.14 -25.70
C VAL A 527 17.01 -26.21 -27.01
N ASP A 528 16.96 -27.37 -27.66
CA ASP A 528 17.63 -27.59 -28.95
C ASP A 528 17.12 -26.60 -30.01
N ALA A 529 18.05 -26.07 -30.83
CA ALA A 529 17.73 -25.08 -31.86
C ALA A 529 16.72 -25.58 -32.91
N SER A 530 16.53 -26.89 -33.06
CA SER A 530 15.53 -27.49 -33.95
C SER A 530 14.09 -27.39 -33.43
N VAL A 531 13.87 -27.09 -32.14
CA VAL A 531 12.53 -26.91 -31.55
C VAL A 531 12.06 -25.47 -31.79
N THR A 532 11.86 -25.12 -33.05
CA THR A 532 11.62 -23.73 -33.50
C THR A 532 10.26 -23.14 -33.11
N ASN A 533 9.40 -23.89 -32.42
CA ASN A 533 8.17 -23.36 -31.82
C ASN A 533 8.35 -23.00 -30.34
N THR A 534 9.46 -23.44 -29.71
CA THR A 534 9.86 -22.99 -28.37
C THR A 534 11.06 -22.03 -28.37
N ARG A 535 12.06 -22.32 -29.21
CA ARG A 535 13.28 -21.50 -29.33
C ARG A 535 13.29 -20.68 -30.62
N SER A 536 13.38 -19.37 -30.48
CA SER A 536 13.34 -18.45 -31.62
C SER A 536 14.57 -18.46 -32.51
N ASN A 537 15.72 -18.86 -31.96
CA ASN A 537 17.04 -18.71 -32.59
C ASN A 537 17.31 -17.27 -33.08
N THR A 538 16.56 -16.30 -32.57
CA THR A 538 16.62 -14.91 -33.01
C THR A 538 17.39 -14.12 -31.96
N PRO A 539 18.54 -13.52 -32.32
CA PRO A 539 19.29 -12.71 -31.38
C PRO A 539 18.47 -11.53 -30.89
N ARG A 540 18.50 -11.32 -29.58
CA ARG A 540 17.94 -10.15 -28.92
C ARG A 540 18.88 -8.96 -29.12
N LYS A 541 18.34 -7.83 -29.57
CA LYS A 541 19.14 -6.62 -29.82
C LYS A 541 19.59 -5.95 -28.53
N GLU A 542 18.75 -5.95 -27.50
CA GLU A 542 18.97 -5.33 -26.21
C GLU A 542 18.06 -5.97 -25.15
N THR A 543 18.46 -5.91 -23.88
CA THR A 543 17.60 -6.30 -22.75
C THR A 543 17.19 -5.04 -22.02
N ARG A 544 15.90 -4.70 -22.07
CA ARG A 544 15.29 -3.55 -21.39
C ARG A 544 14.43 -3.93 -20.21
N TYR A 545 13.97 -5.18 -20.13
CA TYR A 545 13.00 -5.60 -19.13
C TYR A 545 13.24 -7.02 -18.62
N ILE A 546 12.70 -7.32 -17.45
CA ILE A 546 12.50 -8.66 -16.91
C ILE A 546 11.00 -8.87 -16.75
N THR A 547 10.42 -9.90 -17.40
CA THR A 547 8.97 -10.12 -17.41
C THR A 547 8.60 -11.30 -16.53
N VAL A 548 7.81 -11.06 -15.48
CA VAL A 548 7.33 -12.08 -14.54
C VAL A 548 5.98 -12.65 -15.00
N HIS A 549 5.84 -13.98 -14.91
CA HIS A 549 4.63 -14.74 -15.21
C HIS A 549 4.30 -15.70 -14.06
N ASN A 550 3.03 -16.10 -13.94
CA ASN A 550 2.68 -17.34 -13.25
C ASN A 550 2.34 -18.39 -14.30
N THR A 551 2.74 -19.63 -14.04
CA THR A 551 2.58 -20.74 -15.01
C THR A 551 1.12 -21.01 -15.38
N GLY A 552 0.17 -20.66 -14.50
CA GLY A 552 -1.23 -21.07 -14.64
C GLY A 552 -1.39 -22.59 -14.60
N MET A 553 -0.50 -23.25 -13.84
CA MET A 553 -0.38 -24.71 -13.77
C MET A 553 -0.20 -25.12 -12.31
N ASN A 554 -1.30 -25.39 -11.61
CA ASN A 554 -1.33 -25.67 -10.16
C ASN A 554 -1.50 -27.16 -9.77
N ASP A 555 -1.27 -28.11 -10.69
CA ASP A 555 -1.15 -29.53 -10.32
C ASP A 555 0.15 -29.74 -9.53
N SER A 556 0.16 -30.67 -8.58
CA SER A 556 1.31 -30.90 -7.70
C SER A 556 2.59 -31.28 -8.44
N HIS A 557 2.48 -31.83 -9.67
CA HIS A 557 3.64 -32.19 -10.50
C HIS A 557 4.16 -31.04 -11.37
N HIS A 558 3.49 -29.89 -11.43
CA HIS A 558 3.83 -28.77 -12.31
C HIS A 558 4.94 -27.85 -11.77
N ASN A 559 6.05 -28.46 -11.35
CA ASN A 559 7.25 -27.80 -10.81
C ASN A 559 8.22 -27.33 -11.92
N ALA A 560 9.28 -26.60 -11.57
CA ALA A 560 10.18 -25.96 -12.53
C ALA A 560 10.89 -26.97 -13.45
N ALA A 561 11.27 -28.14 -12.93
CA ALA A 561 11.82 -29.23 -13.75
C ALA A 561 10.84 -29.72 -14.82
N LEU A 562 9.56 -29.89 -14.50
CA LEU A 562 8.56 -30.26 -15.49
C LEU A 562 8.42 -29.17 -16.56
N LEU A 563 8.29 -27.90 -16.16
CA LEU A 563 8.16 -26.80 -17.11
C LEU A 563 9.36 -26.73 -18.06
N ASN A 564 10.57 -26.93 -17.54
CA ASN A 564 11.77 -27.07 -18.37
C ASN A 564 11.64 -28.24 -19.36
N SER A 565 11.23 -29.43 -18.90
CA SER A 565 11.08 -30.60 -19.76
C SER A 565 10.05 -30.41 -20.88
N ILE A 566 8.95 -29.68 -20.62
CA ILE A 566 7.90 -29.40 -21.60
C ILE A 566 8.44 -28.50 -22.72
N GLN A 567 9.35 -27.57 -22.43
CA GLN A 567 9.95 -26.70 -23.44
C GLN A 567 10.77 -27.46 -24.49
N HIS A 568 11.31 -28.63 -24.15
CA HIS A 568 12.01 -29.53 -25.09
C HIS A 568 11.06 -30.34 -25.99
N THR A 569 9.76 -30.31 -25.74
CA THR A 569 8.79 -31.06 -26.56
C THR A 569 8.45 -30.29 -27.83
N ASN A 570 8.41 -30.99 -28.97
CA ASN A 570 8.01 -30.39 -30.23
C ASN A 570 6.48 -30.30 -30.30
N THR A 571 5.94 -29.13 -29.94
CA THR A 571 4.50 -28.84 -30.01
C THR A 571 4.20 -27.88 -31.16
N SER A 572 2.94 -27.82 -31.61
CA SER A 572 2.50 -26.82 -32.59
C SER A 572 2.30 -25.42 -31.99
N ARG A 573 2.38 -25.28 -30.66
CA ARG A 573 2.20 -24.01 -29.96
C ARG A 573 3.51 -23.22 -30.00
N VAL A 574 3.45 -21.97 -30.47
CA VAL A 574 4.59 -21.06 -30.47
C VAL A 574 4.67 -20.34 -29.11
N VAL A 575 5.50 -20.86 -28.21
CA VAL A 575 5.65 -20.34 -26.84
C VAL A 575 7.02 -20.73 -26.29
N GLY A 576 7.71 -19.80 -25.64
CA GLY A 576 9.00 -20.09 -25.00
C GLY A 576 9.45 -18.99 -24.05
N TRP A 577 10.10 -19.38 -22.96
CA TRP A 577 10.55 -18.49 -21.88
C TRP A 577 11.92 -18.91 -21.35
N HIS A 578 12.61 -17.97 -20.69
CA HIS A 578 14.03 -18.14 -20.35
C HIS A 578 14.21 -18.97 -19.09
N PHE A 579 13.37 -18.73 -18.08
CA PHE A 579 13.50 -19.39 -16.79
C PHE A 579 12.18 -19.93 -16.26
N SER A 580 12.25 -21.04 -15.54
CA SER A 580 11.21 -21.54 -14.65
C SER A 580 11.72 -21.60 -13.22
N VAL A 581 10.93 -21.14 -12.25
CA VAL A 581 11.30 -21.09 -10.83
C VAL A 581 10.20 -21.69 -9.95
N ASP A 582 10.60 -22.58 -9.05
CA ASP A 582 9.77 -23.12 -7.96
C ASP A 582 10.46 -22.91 -6.59
N ASP A 583 9.96 -23.59 -5.57
CA ASP A 583 10.44 -23.49 -4.19
C ASP A 583 11.76 -24.24 -3.94
N HIS A 584 12.24 -25.04 -4.89
CA HIS A 584 13.45 -25.84 -4.78
C HIS A 584 14.57 -25.36 -5.71
N GLU A 585 14.24 -24.94 -6.93
CA GLU A 585 15.22 -24.75 -8.00
C GLU A 585 14.80 -23.76 -9.09
N VAL A 586 15.79 -23.35 -9.90
CA VAL A 586 15.63 -22.51 -11.08
C VAL A 586 16.24 -23.19 -12.29
N TRP A 587 15.48 -23.28 -13.37
CA TRP A 587 15.91 -23.84 -14.65
C TRP A 587 15.97 -22.78 -15.74
N GLN A 588 17.07 -22.71 -16.49
CA GLN A 588 17.22 -21.90 -17.69
C GLN A 588 17.03 -22.74 -18.95
N SER A 589 16.01 -22.43 -19.75
CA SER A 589 15.69 -23.18 -20.97
C SER A 589 16.03 -22.45 -22.27
N LEU A 590 16.18 -21.11 -22.26
CA LEU A 590 16.57 -20.34 -23.44
C LEU A 590 17.84 -19.50 -23.19
N PRO A 591 18.68 -19.26 -24.22
CA PRO A 591 19.81 -18.36 -24.09
C PRO A 591 19.34 -16.93 -23.81
N LEU A 592 20.02 -16.23 -22.89
CA LEU A 592 19.61 -14.87 -22.50
C LEU A 592 19.74 -13.82 -23.62
N HIS A 593 20.54 -14.12 -24.63
CA HIS A 593 20.75 -13.27 -25.79
C HIS A 593 19.79 -13.62 -26.95
N GLU A 594 18.79 -14.47 -26.74
CA GLU A 594 17.75 -14.79 -27.72
C GLU A 594 16.39 -14.21 -27.31
N VAL A 595 15.50 -14.07 -28.30
CA VAL A 595 14.09 -13.67 -28.12
C VAL A 595 13.28 -14.85 -27.57
N GLY A 596 12.41 -14.58 -26.60
CA GLY A 596 11.40 -15.54 -26.11
C GLY A 596 9.99 -15.18 -26.59
N TRP A 597 9.09 -16.17 -26.65
CA TRP A 597 7.67 -15.98 -26.99
C TRP A 597 6.80 -16.18 -25.76
N HIS A 598 6.74 -15.17 -24.89
CA HIS A 598 6.06 -15.26 -23.60
C HIS A 598 5.11 -14.09 -23.29
N ALA A 599 5.28 -12.91 -23.89
CA ALA A 599 4.60 -11.68 -23.48
C ALA A 599 3.33 -11.33 -24.28
N GLY A 600 2.99 -12.10 -25.31
CA GLY A 600 1.75 -11.89 -26.09
C GLY A 600 1.72 -10.62 -26.95
N ASP A 601 2.85 -9.93 -27.16
CA ASP A 601 2.93 -8.66 -27.90
C ASP A 601 3.48 -8.79 -29.34
N GLY A 602 3.90 -10.00 -29.73
CA GLY A 602 4.47 -10.31 -31.04
C GLY A 602 5.88 -9.75 -31.26
N THR A 603 6.45 -9.98 -32.45
CA THR A 603 7.85 -9.62 -32.78
C THR A 603 7.98 -8.70 -34.00
N GLY A 604 6.87 -8.33 -34.64
CA GLY A 604 6.86 -7.61 -35.91
C GLY A 604 6.97 -6.09 -35.80
N ARG A 605 6.96 -5.51 -34.60
CA ARG A 605 7.04 -4.06 -34.38
C ARG A 605 8.47 -3.66 -34.03
N THR A 606 8.85 -2.43 -34.36
CA THR A 606 10.13 -1.88 -33.90
C THR A 606 9.92 -1.27 -32.53
N LEU A 607 10.78 -1.61 -31.56
CA LEU A 607 10.81 -0.96 -30.27
C LEU A 607 11.62 0.33 -30.36
N VAL A 608 10.94 1.47 -30.20
CA VAL A 608 11.49 2.82 -30.27
C VAL A 608 10.94 3.65 -29.10
N ASP A 609 11.79 4.46 -28.49
CA ASP A 609 11.41 5.53 -27.55
C ASP A 609 11.11 6.81 -28.33
N TYR A 610 9.84 7.08 -28.59
CA TYR A 610 9.43 8.24 -29.37
C TYR A 610 9.56 9.52 -28.53
N PRO A 611 10.32 10.54 -28.99
CA PRO A 611 10.33 11.85 -28.35
C PRO A 611 8.93 12.45 -28.36
N THR A 612 8.53 13.01 -27.23
CA THR A 612 7.17 13.53 -27.03
C THR A 612 7.02 14.99 -27.42
N GLY A 613 8.13 15.72 -27.61
CA GLY A 613 8.14 17.17 -27.72
C GLY A 613 7.91 17.89 -26.38
N VAL A 614 7.74 17.14 -25.28
CA VAL A 614 7.55 17.69 -23.94
C VAL A 614 8.84 17.49 -23.14
N MET A 615 9.44 18.60 -22.73
CA MET A 615 10.67 18.57 -21.93
C MET A 615 10.38 18.09 -20.51
N PHE A 616 11.33 17.35 -19.94
CA PHE A 616 11.30 16.95 -18.54
C PHE A 616 11.25 18.20 -17.65
N ASN A 617 10.18 18.31 -16.87
CA ASN A 617 9.87 19.46 -16.03
C ASN A 617 10.09 19.19 -14.53
N GLY A 618 10.76 18.07 -14.20
CA GLY A 618 10.87 17.57 -12.82
C GLY A 618 9.91 16.41 -12.53
N ASN A 619 8.76 16.34 -13.21
CA ASN A 619 7.75 15.32 -12.92
C ASN A 619 8.11 13.93 -13.46
N TYR A 620 8.68 13.09 -12.60
CA TYR A 620 9.07 11.73 -13.00
C TYR A 620 7.90 10.77 -13.25
N SER A 621 6.65 11.18 -12.96
CA SER A 621 5.47 10.36 -13.18
C SER A 621 4.33 11.21 -13.77
N PRO A 622 4.49 11.69 -15.01
CA PRO A 622 3.48 12.54 -15.64
C PRO A 622 2.17 11.77 -15.80
N TYR A 623 1.06 12.46 -15.60
CA TYR A 623 -0.28 11.96 -15.88
C TYR A 623 -0.42 11.72 -17.38
N VAL A 624 -0.56 10.44 -17.76
CA VAL A 624 -0.69 10.04 -19.16
C VAL A 624 -2.16 9.88 -19.52
N ASP A 625 -2.59 10.54 -20.59
CA ASP A 625 -3.92 10.35 -21.20
C ASP A 625 -3.85 10.51 -22.72
N ILE A 626 -5.00 10.57 -23.39
CA ILE A 626 -5.12 10.77 -24.82
C ILE A 626 -6.00 11.98 -25.09
N SER A 627 -5.45 12.94 -25.83
CA SER A 627 -6.17 14.12 -26.33
C SER A 627 -7.30 13.74 -27.28
N SER A 628 -8.30 14.63 -27.42
CA SER A 628 -9.46 14.41 -28.29
C SER A 628 -9.14 14.19 -29.77
N ASP A 629 -7.91 14.52 -30.21
CA ASP A 629 -7.41 14.25 -31.57
C ASP A 629 -6.37 13.11 -31.64
N GLY A 630 -6.26 12.29 -30.59
CA GLY A 630 -5.62 10.97 -30.63
C GLY A 630 -4.13 10.94 -30.28
N TYR A 631 -3.59 12.02 -29.73
CA TYR A 631 -2.20 12.07 -29.26
C TYR A 631 -2.13 11.82 -27.76
N TYR A 632 -1.06 11.18 -27.29
CA TYR A 632 -0.79 11.12 -25.86
C TYR A 632 -0.65 12.53 -25.29
N THR A 633 -1.10 12.73 -24.05
CA THR A 633 -0.87 13.92 -23.25
C THR A 633 -0.07 13.56 -22.01
N LEU A 634 0.83 14.43 -21.58
CA LEU A 634 1.57 14.35 -20.32
C LEU A 634 1.21 15.57 -19.48
N ASP A 635 0.58 15.38 -18.33
CA ASP A 635 0.07 16.47 -17.46
C ASP A 635 -0.83 17.45 -18.24
N GLY A 636 -1.70 16.92 -19.11
CA GLY A 636 -2.55 17.69 -20.01
C GLY A 636 -1.83 18.35 -21.20
N VAL A 637 -0.49 18.33 -21.23
CA VAL A 637 0.30 18.83 -22.36
C VAL A 637 0.30 17.79 -23.47
N LYS A 638 -0.29 18.14 -24.61
CA LYS A 638 -0.31 17.29 -25.81
C LYS A 638 1.11 17.03 -26.33
N THR A 639 1.40 15.76 -26.61
CA THR A 639 2.68 15.30 -27.16
C THR A 639 2.63 15.18 -28.70
N THR A 640 3.78 14.88 -29.30
CA THR A 640 3.91 14.50 -30.71
C THR A 640 3.65 13.01 -30.97
N VAL A 641 3.41 12.20 -29.94
CA VAL A 641 3.25 10.75 -30.07
C VAL A 641 1.76 10.40 -30.19
N VAL A 642 1.41 9.73 -31.29
CA VAL A 642 0.04 9.25 -31.54
C VAL A 642 -0.24 8.00 -30.71
N ALA A 643 -1.37 7.97 -30.01
CA ALA A 643 -1.80 6.81 -29.26
C ALA A 643 -2.46 5.75 -30.16
N PRO A 644 -2.34 4.44 -29.85
CA PRO A 644 -3.03 3.40 -30.60
C PRO A 644 -4.55 3.55 -30.55
N THR A 645 -5.20 3.34 -31.70
CA THR A 645 -6.66 3.35 -31.84
C THR A 645 -7.25 1.94 -31.89
N ASN A 646 -8.52 1.79 -31.53
CA ASN A 646 -9.30 0.59 -31.84
C ASN A 646 -10.11 0.83 -33.13
N ASP A 647 -9.66 0.31 -34.27
CA ASP A 647 -10.31 0.49 -35.57
C ASP A 647 -10.67 1.96 -35.90
N GLY A 648 -9.77 2.89 -35.57
CA GLY A 648 -9.94 4.34 -35.79
C GLY A 648 -10.67 5.07 -34.66
N GLN A 649 -11.22 4.35 -33.67
CA GLN A 649 -11.73 4.97 -32.44
C GLN A 649 -10.57 5.50 -31.60
N ILE A 650 -10.59 6.81 -31.30
CA ILE A 650 -9.73 7.43 -30.30
C ILE A 650 -10.18 6.92 -28.92
N LEU A 651 -9.23 6.39 -28.19
CA LEU A 651 -9.43 5.84 -26.85
C LEU A 651 -8.97 6.86 -25.80
N ASP A 652 -9.20 6.55 -24.54
CA ASP A 652 -8.73 7.30 -23.39
C ASP A 652 -7.93 6.37 -22.45
N ARG A 653 -7.41 6.92 -21.36
CA ARG A 653 -6.64 6.16 -20.37
C ARG A 653 -7.37 4.97 -19.74
N THR A 654 -8.70 4.88 -19.79
CA THR A 654 -9.45 3.71 -19.25
C THR A 654 -9.15 2.43 -20.04
N TYR A 655 -8.56 2.57 -21.22
CA TYR A 655 -8.08 1.46 -22.04
C TYR A 655 -6.63 1.08 -21.75
N PHE A 656 -5.91 1.73 -20.83
CA PHE A 656 -4.52 1.35 -20.55
C PHE A 656 -4.45 0.03 -19.77
N VAL A 657 -3.33 -0.69 -19.93
CA VAL A 657 -2.94 -1.78 -19.01
C VAL A 657 -2.90 -1.27 -17.56
N SER A 658 -3.01 -2.16 -16.57
CA SER A 658 -3.32 -1.73 -15.19
C SER A 658 -2.26 -0.84 -14.56
N ARG A 659 -1.01 -0.93 -15.00
CA ARG A 659 0.09 -0.06 -14.54
C ARG A 659 0.29 1.16 -15.44
N GLY A 660 -0.50 1.34 -16.50
CA GLY A 660 -0.42 2.46 -17.43
C GLY A 660 0.66 2.34 -18.51
N ILE A 661 0.83 3.42 -19.26
CA ILE A 661 1.85 3.54 -20.31
C ILE A 661 3.17 4.03 -19.70
N ARG A 662 4.28 3.40 -20.08
CA ARG A 662 5.62 3.79 -19.63
C ARG A 662 6.00 5.13 -20.25
N VAL A 663 6.63 6.00 -19.46
CA VAL A 663 7.28 7.23 -19.92
C VAL A 663 8.72 7.18 -19.45
N ASN A 664 9.66 7.43 -20.37
CA ASN A 664 11.09 7.45 -20.12
C ASN A 664 11.60 8.89 -20.21
N ILE A 665 12.69 9.20 -19.50
CA ILE A 665 13.38 10.49 -19.62
C ILE A 665 14.69 10.24 -20.34
N ILE A 666 14.85 10.82 -21.53
CA ILE A 666 16.04 10.66 -22.37
C ILE A 666 16.52 12.06 -22.75
N ASN A 667 17.77 12.39 -22.39
CA ASN A 667 18.37 13.69 -22.67
C ASN A 667 17.54 14.91 -22.21
N GLY A 668 16.80 14.77 -21.10
CA GLY A 668 15.95 15.83 -20.55
C GLY A 668 14.60 16.00 -21.25
N GLU A 669 14.20 15.08 -22.13
CA GLU A 669 12.87 15.06 -22.76
C GLU A 669 12.10 13.81 -22.31
N TYR A 670 10.77 13.89 -22.22
CA TYR A 670 9.93 12.70 -22.07
C TYR A 670 9.85 11.93 -23.38
N HIS A 671 9.94 10.61 -23.28
CA HIS A 671 9.79 9.68 -24.39
C HIS A 671 8.75 8.61 -24.04
N ILE A 672 7.91 8.26 -25.01
CA ILE A 672 6.97 7.14 -24.87
C ILE A 672 7.51 5.98 -25.72
N PRO A 673 7.81 4.81 -25.12
CA PRO A 673 8.20 3.63 -25.88
C PRO A 673 7.04 3.17 -26.76
N THR A 674 7.35 2.35 -27.76
CA THR A 674 6.32 1.82 -28.65
C THR A 674 5.17 1.18 -27.86
N THR A 675 3.94 1.59 -28.18
CA THR A 675 2.71 1.02 -27.61
C THR A 675 1.85 0.43 -28.72
N TYR A 676 0.89 -0.41 -28.36
CA TYR A 676 -0.07 -0.95 -29.30
C TYR A 676 -1.41 -1.25 -28.63
N TYR A 677 -2.48 -1.30 -29.43
CA TYR A 677 -3.76 -1.80 -28.96
C TYR A 677 -3.80 -3.33 -29.07
N ASN A 678 -4.01 -4.00 -27.95
CA ASN A 678 -4.24 -5.43 -27.87
C ASN A 678 -5.76 -5.69 -27.92
N SER A 679 -6.22 -6.32 -29.00
CA SER A 679 -7.64 -6.61 -29.20
C SER A 679 -8.17 -7.71 -28.29
N ASP A 680 -7.33 -8.65 -27.85
CA ASP A 680 -7.76 -9.79 -27.03
C ASP A 680 -8.13 -9.34 -25.62
N TYR A 681 -7.37 -8.39 -25.07
CA TYR A 681 -7.60 -7.82 -23.74
C TYR A 681 -8.23 -6.42 -23.78
N ARG A 682 -8.45 -5.88 -24.99
CA ARG A 682 -9.05 -4.56 -25.25
C ARG A 682 -8.30 -3.43 -24.53
N GLN A 683 -6.98 -3.52 -24.47
CA GLN A 683 -6.12 -2.56 -23.78
C GLN A 683 -5.01 -2.01 -24.67
N ILE A 684 -4.61 -0.76 -24.46
CA ILE A 684 -3.36 -0.19 -24.94
C ILE A 684 -2.25 -0.63 -24.00
N ALA A 685 -1.27 -1.36 -24.54
CA ALA A 685 -0.18 -1.95 -23.79
C ALA A 685 1.19 -1.43 -24.25
N ASN A 686 2.19 -1.58 -23.38
CA ASN A 686 3.58 -1.33 -23.72
C ASN A 686 4.09 -2.44 -24.66
N TYR A 687 5.00 -2.12 -25.58
CA TYR A 687 5.63 -3.11 -26.45
C TYR A 687 7.05 -3.46 -25.99
N GLY A 688 7.53 -4.66 -26.34
CA GLY A 688 8.91 -5.09 -26.14
C GLY A 688 9.08 -6.29 -25.21
N GLY A 689 7.98 -6.87 -24.72
CA GLY A 689 8.00 -8.01 -23.81
C GLY A 689 8.67 -9.22 -24.45
N ASN A 690 8.33 -9.60 -25.68
CA ASN A 690 9.02 -10.71 -26.35
C ASN A 690 10.45 -10.36 -26.78
N ILE A 691 10.64 -9.19 -27.40
CA ILE A 691 11.87 -8.88 -28.14
C ILE A 691 12.96 -8.18 -27.33
N ALA A 692 12.67 -7.73 -26.11
CA ALA A 692 13.59 -6.98 -25.28
C ALA A 692 13.54 -7.38 -23.79
N SER A 693 12.91 -8.52 -23.44
CA SER A 693 12.83 -8.97 -22.05
C SER A 693 13.25 -10.41 -21.79
N VAL A 694 13.71 -10.66 -20.56
CA VAL A 694 13.85 -12.01 -20.03
C VAL A 694 12.53 -12.43 -19.37
N GLY A 695 11.75 -13.29 -20.04
CA GLY A 695 10.57 -13.93 -19.45
C GLY A 695 10.88 -15.04 -18.44
N ILE A 696 10.22 -15.01 -17.29
CA ILE A 696 10.35 -15.96 -16.17
C ILE A 696 8.96 -16.51 -15.80
N GLU A 697 8.81 -17.83 -15.82
CA GLU A 697 7.62 -18.54 -15.34
C GLU A 697 7.76 -18.94 -13.87
N THR A 698 6.87 -18.44 -13.03
CA THR A 698 6.83 -18.72 -11.58
C THR A 698 5.80 -19.81 -11.28
N CYS A 699 6.26 -20.94 -10.76
CA CYS A 699 5.43 -22.11 -10.47
C CYS A 699 4.45 -21.85 -9.31
N VAL A 700 3.28 -22.46 -9.40
CA VAL A 700 2.15 -22.33 -8.46
C VAL A 700 1.56 -23.71 -8.11
N ASN A 701 2.38 -24.76 -8.23
CA ASN A 701 1.99 -26.15 -8.04
C ASN A 701 1.54 -26.43 -6.61
N GLU A 702 0.44 -27.18 -6.48
CA GLU A 702 -0.09 -27.62 -5.18
C GLU A 702 0.97 -28.38 -4.37
N GLY A 703 1.08 -28.05 -3.08
CA GLY A 703 2.04 -28.65 -2.16
C GLY A 703 3.45 -28.05 -2.23
N GLY A 704 3.74 -27.17 -3.19
CA GLY A 704 4.96 -26.36 -3.19
C GLY A 704 4.86 -25.20 -2.20
N ASN A 705 5.99 -24.74 -1.66
CA ASN A 705 6.05 -23.56 -0.80
C ASN A 705 6.13 -22.28 -1.65
N PHE A 706 4.98 -21.69 -1.96
CA PHE A 706 4.93 -20.50 -2.82
C PHE A 706 5.71 -19.29 -2.26
N ASN A 707 5.83 -19.14 -0.94
CA ASN A 707 6.66 -18.09 -0.34
C ASN A 707 8.14 -18.27 -0.70
N ARG A 708 8.62 -19.52 -0.66
CA ARG A 708 9.98 -19.85 -1.08
C ARG A 708 10.16 -19.69 -2.58
N THR A 709 9.17 -20.03 -3.40
CA THR A 709 9.16 -19.72 -4.83
C THR A 709 9.33 -18.21 -5.09
N MET A 710 8.59 -17.36 -4.37
CA MET A 710 8.70 -15.90 -4.47
C MET A 710 10.09 -15.37 -4.09
N ARG A 711 10.72 -15.98 -3.07
CA ARG A 711 12.11 -15.65 -2.68
C ARG A 711 13.13 -16.04 -3.76
N ASN A 712 12.99 -17.24 -4.33
CA ASN A 712 13.85 -17.69 -5.42
C ASN A 712 13.67 -16.82 -6.68
N LEU A 713 12.43 -16.42 -6.98
CA LEU A 713 12.11 -15.46 -8.03
C LEU A 713 12.78 -14.11 -7.78
N GLY A 714 12.69 -13.58 -6.55
CA GLY A 714 13.30 -12.30 -6.17
C GLY A 714 14.80 -12.26 -6.43
N LYS A 715 15.51 -13.33 -6.04
CA LYS A 715 16.96 -13.50 -6.31
C LYS A 715 17.29 -13.56 -7.80
N LEU A 716 16.52 -14.35 -8.56
CA LEU A 716 16.70 -14.47 -10.00
C LEU A 716 16.54 -13.12 -10.70
N VAL A 717 15.48 -12.39 -10.37
CA VAL A 717 15.22 -11.07 -10.94
C VAL A 717 16.32 -10.08 -10.53
N ALA A 718 16.72 -10.04 -9.26
CA ALA A 718 17.79 -9.16 -8.79
C ALA A 718 19.13 -9.43 -9.51
N TRP A 719 19.52 -10.70 -9.69
CA TRP A 719 20.70 -11.07 -10.47
C TRP A 719 20.60 -10.59 -11.92
N LEU A 720 19.44 -10.76 -12.57
CA LEU A 720 19.24 -10.27 -13.94
C LEU A 720 19.31 -8.74 -14.02
N LEU A 721 18.71 -8.02 -13.07
CA LEU A 721 18.76 -6.56 -12.99
C LEU A 721 20.20 -6.07 -12.79
N HIS A 722 20.98 -6.74 -11.95
CA HIS A 722 22.41 -6.45 -11.78
C HIS A 722 23.18 -6.71 -13.08
N LYS A 723 23.01 -7.88 -13.70
CA LYS A 723 23.70 -8.31 -14.93
C LYS A 723 23.48 -7.34 -16.11
N TYR A 724 22.27 -6.83 -16.27
CA TYR A 724 21.91 -5.92 -17.37
C TYR A 724 21.94 -4.44 -16.98
N ASN A 725 22.36 -4.10 -15.75
CA ASN A 725 22.34 -2.74 -15.22
C ASN A 725 20.95 -2.06 -15.34
N LEU A 726 19.90 -2.81 -15.00
CA LEU A 726 18.50 -2.38 -15.03
C LEU A 726 18.01 -1.95 -13.63
N GLY A 727 16.97 -1.12 -13.57
CA GLY A 727 16.33 -0.70 -12.32
C GLY A 727 15.11 -1.53 -11.97
N LEU A 728 14.52 -1.30 -10.79
CA LEU A 728 13.28 -1.95 -10.37
C LEU A 728 12.11 -1.72 -11.36
N ASN A 729 12.12 -0.60 -12.08
CA ASN A 729 11.10 -0.25 -13.08
C ASN A 729 11.13 -1.08 -14.34
N ASP A 730 12.24 -1.77 -14.56
CA ASP A 730 12.41 -2.66 -15.68
C ASP A 730 11.86 -4.07 -15.35
N VAL A 731 11.37 -4.29 -14.11
CA VAL A 731 10.59 -5.46 -13.73
C VAL A 731 9.12 -5.24 -14.12
N MET A 732 8.71 -6.00 -15.11
CA MET A 732 7.42 -5.88 -15.77
C MET A 732 6.58 -7.14 -15.54
N GLN A 733 5.28 -6.96 -15.57
CA GLN A 733 4.31 -8.05 -15.60
C GLN A 733 3.97 -8.39 -17.05
N HIS A 734 3.55 -9.62 -17.33
CA HIS A 734 2.93 -9.91 -18.64
C HIS A 734 1.76 -8.95 -18.92
N ASN A 735 0.98 -8.60 -17.90
CA ASN A 735 -0.08 -7.59 -18.02
C ASN A 735 0.40 -6.29 -18.68
N ASP A 736 1.60 -5.81 -18.35
CA ASP A 736 2.13 -4.54 -18.86
C ASP A 736 2.34 -4.54 -20.37
N PHE A 737 2.48 -5.74 -20.97
CA PHE A 737 2.73 -5.94 -22.40
C PHE A 737 1.51 -6.36 -23.21
N SER A 738 0.48 -6.93 -22.59
CA SER A 738 -0.70 -7.40 -23.34
C SER A 738 -2.04 -7.07 -22.72
N GLY A 739 -2.10 -6.80 -21.43
CA GLY A 739 -3.34 -6.72 -20.66
C GLY A 739 -3.79 -8.04 -20.05
N LYS A 740 -3.08 -9.15 -20.31
CA LYS A 740 -3.36 -10.43 -19.67
C LYS A 740 -3.29 -10.32 -18.14
N GLN A 741 -4.22 -10.93 -17.41
CA GLN A 741 -4.13 -11.02 -15.96
C GLN A 741 -3.02 -12.02 -15.55
N CYS A 742 -1.77 -11.61 -15.69
CA CYS A 742 -0.58 -12.42 -15.42
C CYS A 742 0.58 -11.51 -14.94
N PRO A 743 1.29 -11.84 -13.85
CA PRO A 743 1.22 -13.07 -13.03
C PRO A 743 -0.05 -13.16 -12.18
N GLN A 744 -0.92 -14.15 -12.46
CA GLN A 744 -2.31 -14.16 -12.00
C GLN A 744 -2.42 -14.27 -10.48
N ASP A 745 -1.74 -15.26 -9.91
CA ASP A 745 -1.75 -15.60 -8.49
C ASP A 745 -1.15 -14.45 -7.68
N ILE A 746 -0.03 -13.88 -8.13
CA ILE A 746 0.63 -12.72 -7.48
C ILE A 746 -0.27 -11.48 -7.52
N ARG A 747 -0.92 -11.19 -8.66
CA ARG A 747 -1.82 -10.04 -8.82
C ARG A 747 -3.08 -10.18 -7.98
N ASN A 748 -3.75 -11.33 -8.06
CA ASN A 748 -5.02 -11.56 -7.37
C ASN A 748 -4.85 -11.66 -5.85
N SER A 749 -3.67 -12.07 -5.39
CA SER A 749 -3.32 -12.14 -3.97
C SER A 749 -2.74 -10.85 -3.40
N GLY A 750 -2.57 -9.80 -4.22
CA GLY A 750 -2.00 -8.51 -3.77
C GLY A 750 -0.50 -8.57 -3.43
N ARG A 751 0.23 -9.59 -3.90
CA ARG A 751 1.62 -9.88 -3.48
C ARG A 751 2.69 -9.31 -4.40
N TRP A 752 2.33 -8.46 -5.37
CA TRP A 752 3.32 -7.84 -6.25
C TRP A 752 4.28 -6.93 -5.48
N GLY A 753 3.78 -6.15 -4.52
CA GLY A 753 4.65 -5.29 -3.70
C GLY A 753 5.56 -6.05 -2.77
N GLU A 754 5.11 -7.20 -2.27
CA GLU A 754 5.97 -8.15 -1.55
C GLU A 754 7.11 -8.65 -2.44
N LEU A 755 6.83 -9.05 -3.69
CA LEU A 755 7.86 -9.46 -4.64
C LEU A 755 8.85 -8.32 -4.93
N MET A 756 8.36 -7.11 -5.21
CA MET A 756 9.21 -5.96 -5.50
C MET A 756 10.14 -5.62 -4.32
N HIS A 757 9.66 -5.78 -3.09
CA HIS A 757 10.48 -5.61 -1.89
C HIS A 757 11.60 -6.66 -1.81
N ILE A 758 11.32 -7.93 -2.05
CA ILE A 758 12.34 -8.99 -2.07
C ILE A 758 13.39 -8.68 -3.15
N ILE A 759 12.94 -8.34 -4.37
CA ILE A 759 13.84 -7.98 -5.48
C ILE A 759 14.74 -6.81 -5.09
N TYR A 760 14.17 -5.79 -4.44
CA TYR A 760 14.93 -4.66 -3.96
C TYR A 760 16.01 -5.05 -2.96
N LEU A 761 15.67 -5.84 -1.93
CA LEU A 761 16.63 -6.29 -0.92
C LEU A 761 17.80 -7.04 -1.58
N GLU A 762 17.48 -8.00 -2.43
CA GLU A 762 18.48 -8.81 -3.15
C GLU A 762 19.34 -7.94 -4.09
N LEU A 763 18.73 -7.00 -4.82
CA LEU A 763 19.45 -6.09 -5.72
C LEU A 763 20.32 -5.10 -4.96
N PHE A 764 19.82 -4.59 -3.83
CA PHE A 764 20.56 -3.70 -2.94
C PHE A 764 21.81 -4.40 -2.41
N ALA A 765 21.66 -5.64 -1.91
CA ALA A 765 22.80 -6.43 -1.46
C ALA A 765 23.79 -6.68 -2.61
N LEU A 766 23.32 -7.10 -3.79
CA LEU A 766 24.19 -7.33 -4.95
C LEU A 766 24.98 -6.09 -5.40
N ARG A 767 24.43 -4.89 -5.21
CA ARG A 767 25.09 -3.64 -5.65
C ARG A 767 25.99 -3.03 -4.58
N ASN A 768 25.67 -3.22 -3.30
CA ASN A 768 26.37 -2.55 -2.20
C ASN A 768 27.31 -3.46 -1.43
N PHE A 769 27.11 -4.79 -1.48
CA PHE A 769 27.80 -5.76 -0.63
C PHE A 769 28.70 -6.73 -1.41
N SER A 770 28.45 -7.00 -2.70
CA SER A 770 29.16 -8.05 -3.46
C SER A 770 30.69 -7.89 -3.62
N ASN A 771 31.23 -6.70 -3.42
CA ASN A 771 32.69 -6.45 -3.45
C ASN A 771 33.29 -6.22 -2.06
N LYS A 772 32.53 -6.48 -1.01
CA LYS A 772 32.91 -6.21 0.38
C LYS A 772 33.01 -7.52 1.14
N ASP A 773 33.91 -7.57 2.12
CA ASP A 773 34.00 -8.71 3.04
C ASP A 773 32.85 -8.62 4.05
N ILE A 774 31.68 -9.11 3.63
CA ILE A 774 30.44 -9.02 4.41
C ILE A 774 29.70 -10.37 4.48
N ALA A 775 29.25 -10.72 5.68
CA ALA A 775 28.47 -11.92 5.94
C ALA A 775 27.31 -11.61 6.89
N PHE A 776 26.15 -12.21 6.61
CA PHE A 776 24.96 -12.13 7.46
C PHE A 776 24.62 -13.53 7.98
N GLU A 777 24.53 -13.68 9.30
CA GLU A 777 24.11 -14.90 9.98
C GLU A 777 22.79 -14.60 10.72
N PHE A 778 21.68 -15.13 10.22
CA PHE A 778 20.36 -14.97 10.82
C PHE A 778 20.05 -16.17 11.72
N LYS A 779 19.44 -15.91 12.88
CA LYS A 779 19.02 -16.97 13.81
C LYS A 779 17.73 -16.58 14.51
N SER A 780 16.75 -17.46 14.48
CA SER A 780 15.49 -17.29 15.19
C SER A 780 15.70 -17.47 16.69
N LEU A 781 15.20 -16.51 17.47
CA LEU A 781 15.06 -16.61 18.93
C LEU A 781 13.69 -17.21 19.32
N THR A 782 12.82 -17.42 18.34
CA THR A 782 11.52 -18.09 18.48
C THR A 782 11.41 -19.31 17.55
N PRO A 783 12.31 -20.30 17.66
CA PRO A 783 12.44 -21.41 16.70
C PRO A 783 11.20 -22.31 16.62
N ASN A 784 10.34 -22.29 17.63
CA ASN A 784 9.08 -23.03 17.65
C ASN A 784 7.99 -22.40 16.76
N ILE A 785 8.16 -21.15 16.32
CA ILE A 785 7.21 -20.40 15.47
C ILE A 785 7.85 -20.06 14.13
N MET A 786 9.07 -19.54 14.13
CA MET A 786 9.80 -19.08 12.94
C MET A 786 11.16 -19.78 12.84
N ASN A 787 11.54 -20.27 11.66
CA ASN A 787 12.86 -20.89 11.46
C ASN A 787 13.97 -19.86 11.17
N ASP A 788 15.23 -20.32 11.11
CA ASP A 788 16.40 -19.48 10.82
C ASP A 788 16.43 -18.93 9.37
N TYR A 789 15.49 -19.33 8.53
CA TYR A 789 15.28 -18.78 7.21
C TYR A 789 14.21 -17.67 7.20
N GLY A 790 13.65 -17.32 8.37
CA GLY A 790 12.60 -16.32 8.54
C GLY A 790 11.20 -16.83 8.20
N GLU A 791 11.00 -18.12 7.94
CA GLU A 791 9.69 -18.68 7.59
C GLU A 791 8.87 -19.00 8.85
N ILE A 792 7.60 -18.60 8.89
CA ILE A 792 6.68 -19.03 9.95
C ILE A 792 6.30 -20.50 9.71
N ILE A 793 6.88 -21.39 10.50
CA ILE A 793 6.73 -22.85 10.38
C ILE A 793 5.61 -23.42 11.26
N ASN A 794 5.23 -22.70 12.32
CA ASN A 794 4.16 -23.11 13.21
C ASN A 794 3.48 -21.87 13.80
N HIS A 795 2.59 -21.26 13.00
CA HIS A 795 1.80 -20.12 13.43
C HIS A 795 1.00 -20.47 14.69
N PRO A 796 0.79 -19.57 15.67
CA PRO A 796 -0.03 -19.88 16.86
C PRO A 796 -1.56 -19.75 16.68
N GLY A 797 -2.04 -19.23 15.55
CA GLY A 797 -3.47 -18.92 15.34
C GLY A 797 -3.94 -17.60 15.98
N VAL A 798 -3.21 -17.10 16.96
CA VAL A 798 -3.42 -15.80 17.61
C VAL A 798 -2.28 -14.85 17.28
N ASP A 799 -2.51 -13.56 17.52
CA ASP A 799 -1.49 -12.52 17.52
C ASP A 799 -0.28 -12.95 18.36
N SER A 800 0.90 -12.89 17.76
CA SER A 800 2.13 -13.44 18.34
C SER A 800 3.33 -12.54 18.03
N ILE A 801 4.41 -12.72 18.78
CA ILE A 801 5.69 -12.04 18.52
C ILE A 801 6.71 -13.11 18.16
N VAL A 802 7.47 -12.86 17.09
CA VAL A 802 8.67 -13.60 16.75
C VAL A 802 9.89 -12.70 16.92
N SER A 803 10.98 -13.28 17.38
CA SER A 803 12.24 -12.56 17.57
C SER A 803 13.37 -13.30 16.88
N TYR A 804 14.38 -12.56 16.44
CA TYR A 804 15.56 -13.09 15.79
C TYR A 804 16.77 -12.21 16.03
N GLU A 805 17.95 -12.81 15.97
CA GLU A 805 19.22 -12.11 15.94
C GLU A 805 19.83 -12.19 14.53
N VAL A 806 20.54 -11.12 14.15
CA VAL A 806 21.34 -11.05 12.94
C VAL A 806 22.74 -10.65 13.32
N LYS A 807 23.69 -11.55 13.13
CA LYS A 807 25.11 -11.27 13.27
C LYS A 807 25.65 -10.87 11.91
N VAL A 808 26.15 -9.64 11.81
CA VAL A 808 26.75 -9.11 10.59
C VAL A 808 28.24 -8.95 10.79
N THR A 809 29.04 -9.57 9.93
CA THR A 809 30.48 -9.32 9.83
C THR A 809 30.71 -8.44 8.62
N TYR A 810 31.40 -7.31 8.78
CA TYR A 810 31.70 -6.33 7.75
C TYR A 810 33.13 -5.81 7.91
N GLU A 811 33.99 -6.00 6.90
CA GLU A 811 35.39 -5.54 6.89
C GLU A 811 36.19 -5.97 8.15
N GLY A 812 35.90 -7.16 8.68
CA GLY A 812 36.53 -7.73 9.87
C GLY A 812 35.92 -7.30 11.22
N GLU A 813 34.94 -6.40 11.21
CA GLU A 813 34.14 -6.04 12.40
C GLU A 813 32.84 -6.84 12.43
N THR A 814 32.47 -7.38 13.58
CA THR A 814 31.19 -8.10 13.76
C THR A 814 30.28 -7.35 14.72
N ARG A 815 29.03 -7.13 14.33
CA ARG A 815 27.95 -6.61 15.18
C ARG A 815 26.76 -7.56 15.19
N THR A 816 26.09 -7.68 16.33
CA THR A 816 24.84 -8.45 16.47
C THR A 816 23.68 -7.49 16.68
N PHE A 817 22.61 -7.70 15.93
CA PHE A 817 21.38 -6.93 16.01
C PHE A 817 20.24 -7.85 16.39
N GLU A 818 19.41 -7.44 17.34
CA GLU A 818 18.20 -8.17 17.72
C GLU A 818 16.96 -7.42 17.23
N TYR A 819 16.01 -8.18 16.72
CA TYR A 819 14.75 -7.65 16.19
C TYR A 819 13.56 -8.50 16.66
N SER A 820 12.40 -7.85 16.71
CA SER A 820 11.12 -8.49 16.93
C SER A 820 10.10 -8.00 15.90
N SER A 821 9.27 -8.94 15.45
CA SER A 821 8.17 -8.70 14.51
C SER A 821 6.87 -9.27 15.08
N PHE A 822 5.77 -8.57 14.83
CA PHE A 822 4.44 -9.06 15.16
C PHE A 822 3.94 -9.98 14.05
N VAL A 823 3.35 -11.12 14.41
CA VAL A 823 2.69 -12.05 13.50
C VAL A 823 1.19 -11.92 13.75
N ASP A 824 0.46 -11.44 12.75
CA ASP A 824 -0.99 -11.22 12.83
C ASP A 824 -1.70 -12.55 13.13
N ALA A 825 -2.81 -12.53 13.87
CA ALA A 825 -3.68 -13.70 14.02
C ALA A 825 -4.08 -14.30 12.65
N LEU A 826 -4.31 -15.62 12.63
CA LEU A 826 -4.67 -16.28 11.36
C LEU A 826 -5.98 -15.71 10.81
N THR A 827 -5.92 -15.24 9.58
CA THR A 827 -7.09 -14.71 8.84
C THR A 827 -7.93 -15.81 8.20
N PHE A 828 -7.52 -17.07 8.36
CA PHE A 828 -8.15 -18.25 7.78
C PHE A 828 -8.15 -19.42 8.76
N ILE A 829 -9.13 -20.31 8.60
CA ILE A 829 -9.19 -21.57 9.36
C ILE A 829 -8.18 -22.53 8.74
N ARG A 830 -7.35 -23.16 9.58
CA ARG A 830 -6.42 -24.20 9.11
C ARG A 830 -7.21 -25.37 8.53
N PRO A 831 -6.82 -25.88 7.35
CA PRO A 831 -7.44 -27.07 6.79
C PRO A 831 -7.25 -28.31 7.66
#